data_AF-A0A9W6QWG3-F1
#
_entry.id   AF-A0A9W6QWG3-F1
#
_cell.length_a   1.000
_cell.length_b   1.000
_cell.length_c   1.000
_cell.angle_alpha   90.00
_cell.angle_beta   90.00
_cell.angle_gamma   90.00
#
_symmetry.space_group_name_H-M   'P 1'
#
loop_
_entity.id
_entity.type
_entity.pdbx_description
1 polymer ?
#
loop_
_entity_poly.entity_id
_entity_poly.type
_entity_poly.pdbx_seq_one_letter_code
_entity_poly.pdbx_strand_id
1 'polypeptide(L)'
;MPAVRRAGALYRRGRKAVYAYTFARARALLGDALTVLDTAQVPTAPEVVELRVRVLVTLAYAETEGATITQGIARLSDADALLNQLPDGPLRAELAGLSLEQRGFLHIRAGDHDHALDLLSEAAERLRAGLADGAGDPYVLASLYLNRSLAQIERAHTAAAIEELDTCIELCERYGLHDIAIKARHNRGYVAHMTGDVPTALRYFAETSRDCAARAPGMLPVVQLDQARALLAGGLVDEAARHLDDALPRLRRQRVGQDAAEAEIARAAAALLHGDAAQARRRARRSERMFTRRGNVRWAAVAALAALRADTLDALEGKNANGSPRRGDAALPGTAVALAEQLRGLALEDEAALALMLAVRLEIRRGNLDTAGKLLDQVPAPRVTTPVDHRMLLRLCRAELAVAERDVRAALAQARAGLSELGHTRDRMGGLELVCGTAVHGRHLGELAVRLVLEGPRPDARRLFGWLERTRAQVYRYEPMPDIADPRVAEKAAELRLAKRTAQLVRLAGRSAEKLEKQTAALEREVERQGWYASPWGRPRPVATLEAVSPALDGRVLVSFATSEDQVVAVVVCGTGARMVRLGSASDAAELAARLHADLDVLAPDTLPPPVVDVVKASAARSAGGLDKQLIQPLLSLIGDSELVIVPTGALYAVPWGSLPSLWGRPLVVAPSATAWLSAATGSSPKGRTVLARGPMLTGLVAEDGPLREVYPDAVALDKEHATVASVLDALDGAELAHIAAHGEHEPTNALFSRLELADGPLFAYEVARLRQPPRQVVLAACELALNYVRPGDEALGYAGALLASGVRTVVAATSRVGDEAAATAMVTYHQLLTAGLTPAKALAKSIAEDPYRRPFICLGAG
;
A
#
# COMPACT_ATOMS: atom_id res chain seq x y z
N MET A 1 -33.10 35.13 -35.90
CA MET A 1 -32.28 33.98 -35.45
C MET A 1 -30.76 34.20 -35.17
N PRO A 2 -30.15 35.42 -35.19
CA PRO A 2 -28.75 35.57 -34.77
C PRO A 2 -28.48 35.23 -33.30
N ALA A 3 -29.39 35.60 -32.39
CA ALA A 3 -29.27 35.36 -30.95
C ALA A 3 -29.19 33.86 -30.60
N VAL A 4 -30.10 33.03 -31.12
CA VAL A 4 -30.13 31.57 -30.90
C VAL A 4 -28.83 30.90 -31.37
N ARG A 5 -28.31 31.25 -32.55
CA ARG A 5 -27.04 30.69 -33.04
C ARG A 5 -25.85 31.06 -32.15
N ARG A 6 -25.79 32.32 -31.71
CA ARG A 6 -24.72 32.82 -30.83
C ARG A 6 -24.80 32.16 -29.44
N ALA A 7 -26.00 32.12 -28.84
CA ALA A 7 -26.24 31.43 -27.58
C ALA A 7 -25.93 29.94 -27.68
N GLY A 8 -26.28 29.28 -28.79
CA GLY A 8 -25.98 27.87 -29.02
C GLY A 8 -24.47 27.58 -29.09
N ALA A 9 -23.69 28.49 -29.67
CA ALA A 9 -22.22 28.39 -29.68
C ALA A 9 -21.63 28.57 -28.27
N LEU A 10 -22.17 29.50 -27.48
CA LEU A 10 -21.78 29.69 -26.08
C LEU A 10 -22.15 28.47 -25.23
N TYR A 11 -23.36 27.94 -25.38
CA TYR A 11 -23.81 26.71 -24.73
C TYR A 11 -22.88 25.53 -25.01
N ARG A 12 -22.54 25.25 -26.27
CA ARG A 12 -21.61 24.15 -26.61
C ARG A 12 -20.24 24.32 -25.96
N ARG A 13 -19.72 25.55 -25.92
CA ARG A 13 -18.44 25.87 -25.25
C ARG A 13 -18.56 25.74 -23.72
N GLY A 14 -19.69 26.15 -23.14
CA GLY A 14 -20.01 26.02 -21.72
C GLY A 14 -20.11 24.56 -21.31
N ARG A 15 -20.85 23.74 -22.05
CA ARG A 15 -20.97 22.28 -21.86
C ARG A 15 -19.60 21.60 -21.92
N LYS A 16 -18.77 21.94 -22.91
CA LYS A 16 -17.38 21.46 -22.99
C LYS A 16 -16.54 21.89 -21.79
N ALA A 17 -16.75 23.11 -21.27
CA ALA A 17 -16.04 23.61 -20.10
C ALA A 17 -16.44 22.87 -18.81
N VAL A 18 -17.71 22.46 -18.66
CA VAL A 18 -18.18 21.58 -17.57
C VAL A 18 -17.46 20.23 -17.65
N TYR A 19 -17.42 19.60 -18.83
CA TYR A 19 -16.73 18.31 -19.00
C TYR A 19 -15.22 18.39 -18.77
N ALA A 20 -14.62 19.55 -19.06
CA ALA A 20 -13.21 19.81 -18.78
C ALA A 20 -12.93 20.17 -17.30
N TYR A 21 -13.92 20.11 -16.40
CA TYR A 21 -13.80 20.52 -14.99
C TYR A 21 -13.33 21.98 -14.83
N THR A 22 -13.79 22.87 -15.72
CA THR A 22 -13.50 24.31 -15.71
C THR A 22 -14.75 25.11 -15.36
N PHE A 23 -15.34 24.82 -14.20
CA PHE A 23 -16.67 25.31 -13.80
C PHE A 23 -16.80 26.84 -13.77
N ALA A 24 -15.74 27.57 -13.40
CA ALA A 24 -15.76 29.04 -13.46
C ALA A 24 -15.95 29.56 -14.90
N ARG A 25 -15.26 28.96 -15.86
CA ARG A 25 -15.41 29.29 -17.29
C ARG A 25 -16.77 28.84 -17.83
N ALA A 26 -17.24 27.68 -17.39
CA ALA A 26 -18.57 27.19 -17.75
C ALA A 26 -19.66 28.18 -17.32
N ARG A 27 -19.64 28.62 -16.05
CA ARG A 27 -20.61 29.61 -15.53
C ARG A 27 -20.59 30.91 -16.33
N ALA A 28 -19.40 31.44 -16.65
CA ALA A 28 -19.30 32.66 -17.46
C ALA A 28 -19.94 32.46 -18.86
N LEU A 29 -19.58 31.38 -19.56
CA LEU A 29 -20.09 31.10 -20.91
C LEU A 29 -21.61 30.84 -20.93
N LEU A 30 -22.13 30.14 -19.91
CA LEU A 30 -23.55 29.83 -19.80
C LEU A 30 -24.36 31.05 -19.37
N GLY A 31 -23.80 31.90 -18.49
CA GLY A 31 -24.37 33.21 -18.16
C GLY A 31 -24.47 34.12 -19.38
N ASP A 32 -23.39 34.23 -20.17
CA ASP A 32 -23.39 34.96 -21.43
C ASP A 32 -24.44 34.41 -22.41
N ALA A 33 -24.64 33.08 -22.44
CA ALA A 33 -25.65 32.44 -23.26
C ALA A 33 -27.07 32.87 -22.84
N LEU A 34 -27.36 32.93 -21.54
CA LEU A 34 -28.63 33.43 -21.01
C LEU A 34 -28.84 34.91 -21.40
N THR A 35 -27.84 35.77 -21.17
CA THR A 35 -27.92 37.19 -21.54
C THR A 35 -28.18 37.38 -23.04
N VAL A 36 -27.57 36.56 -23.90
CA VAL A 36 -27.85 36.60 -25.35
C VAL A 36 -29.28 36.14 -25.66
N LEU A 37 -29.79 35.11 -24.99
CA LEU A 37 -31.17 34.64 -25.17
C LEU A 37 -32.20 35.68 -24.71
N ASP A 38 -31.88 36.50 -23.73
CA ASP A 38 -32.75 37.59 -23.25
C ASP A 38 -32.94 38.69 -24.29
N THR A 39 -32.04 38.79 -25.28
CA THR A 39 -32.16 39.72 -26.43
C THR A 39 -32.93 39.14 -27.63
N ALA A 40 -33.47 37.92 -27.51
CA ALA A 40 -34.22 37.30 -28.61
C ALA A 40 -35.54 38.04 -28.90
N GLN A 41 -35.85 38.24 -30.18
CA GLN A 41 -37.07 38.94 -30.63
C GLN A 41 -38.37 38.25 -30.18
N VAL A 42 -38.37 36.91 -30.11
CA VAL A 42 -39.50 36.10 -29.65
C VAL A 42 -39.00 35.17 -28.53
N PRO A 43 -39.02 35.61 -27.26
CA PRO A 43 -38.47 34.83 -26.14
C PRO A 43 -39.17 33.49 -25.87
N THR A 44 -40.41 33.34 -26.33
CA THR A 44 -41.25 32.14 -26.18
C THR A 44 -41.19 31.19 -27.37
N ALA A 45 -40.39 31.50 -28.41
CA ALA A 45 -40.22 30.60 -29.54
C ALA A 45 -39.64 29.26 -29.07
N PRO A 46 -40.14 28.10 -29.57
CA PRO A 46 -39.71 26.78 -29.09
C PRO A 46 -38.19 26.58 -29.08
N GLU A 47 -37.47 27.03 -30.11
CA GLU A 47 -36.01 26.91 -30.18
C GLU A 47 -35.25 27.80 -29.17
N VAL A 48 -35.85 28.91 -28.73
CA VAL A 48 -35.29 29.78 -27.69
C VAL A 48 -35.51 29.15 -26.33
N VAL A 49 -36.71 28.62 -26.08
CA VAL A 49 -37.08 27.96 -24.83
C VAL A 49 -36.26 26.68 -24.64
N GLU A 50 -36.15 25.84 -25.67
CA GLU A 50 -35.30 24.63 -25.63
C GLU A 50 -33.87 24.98 -25.22
N LEU A 51 -33.23 25.92 -25.93
CA LEU A 51 -31.85 26.27 -25.66
C LEU A 51 -31.68 26.91 -24.27
N ARG A 52 -32.66 27.70 -23.81
CA ARG A 52 -32.66 28.27 -22.45
C ARG A 52 -32.72 27.18 -21.38
N VAL A 53 -33.60 26.18 -21.54
CA VAL A 53 -33.69 25.03 -20.62
C VAL A 53 -32.36 24.29 -20.58
N ARG A 54 -31.77 23.92 -21.73
CA ARG A 54 -30.48 23.23 -21.78
C ARG A 54 -29.35 24.02 -21.11
N VAL A 55 -29.33 25.35 -21.29
CA VAL A 55 -28.36 26.24 -20.63
C VAL A 55 -28.56 26.25 -19.12
N LEU A 56 -29.80 26.41 -18.63
CA LEU A 56 -30.12 26.43 -17.20
C LEU A 56 -29.75 25.10 -16.53
N VAL A 57 -30.10 23.97 -17.14
CA VAL A 57 -29.76 22.63 -16.63
C VAL A 57 -28.25 22.46 -16.49
N THR A 58 -27.48 22.83 -17.53
CA THR A 58 -26.01 22.72 -17.48
C THR A 58 -25.40 23.71 -16.48
N LEU A 59 -25.99 24.90 -16.36
CA LEU A 59 -25.55 25.94 -15.42
C LEU A 59 -25.78 25.51 -13.98
N ALA A 60 -26.89 24.81 -13.68
CA ALA A 60 -27.20 24.30 -12.35
C ALA A 60 -26.03 23.51 -11.75
N TYR A 61 -25.45 22.57 -12.52
CA TYR A 61 -24.28 21.81 -12.07
C TYR A 61 -23.05 22.71 -11.87
N ALA A 62 -22.75 23.59 -12.83
CA ALA A 62 -21.60 24.48 -12.75
C ALA A 62 -21.68 25.46 -11.56
N GLU A 63 -22.89 25.88 -11.18
CA GLU A 63 -23.17 26.70 -9.98
C GLU A 63 -22.99 25.88 -8.70
N THR A 64 -23.45 24.63 -8.64
CA THR A 64 -23.26 23.75 -7.48
C THR A 64 -21.79 23.53 -7.12
N GLU A 65 -20.89 23.39 -8.10
CA GLU A 65 -19.45 23.26 -7.81
C GLU A 65 -18.85 24.54 -7.22
N GLY A 66 -19.40 25.72 -7.55
CA GLY A 66 -18.95 27.01 -7.03
C GLY A 66 -19.70 27.51 -5.79
N ALA A 67 -20.81 26.88 -5.41
CA ALA A 67 -21.73 27.35 -4.38
C ALA A 67 -22.42 26.19 -3.64
N THR A 68 -23.74 26.26 -3.40
CA THR A 68 -24.50 25.23 -2.67
C THR A 68 -25.31 24.32 -3.61
N ILE A 69 -25.60 23.10 -3.16
CA ILE A 69 -26.43 22.15 -3.91
C ILE A 69 -27.86 22.70 -4.08
N THR A 70 -28.41 23.34 -3.03
CA THR A 70 -29.74 23.96 -3.05
C THR A 70 -29.89 25.00 -4.16
N GLN A 71 -28.87 25.81 -4.42
CA GLN A 71 -28.90 26.79 -5.51
C GLN A 71 -28.96 26.12 -6.88
N GLY A 72 -28.21 25.03 -7.08
CA GLY A 72 -28.30 24.24 -8.30
C GLY A 72 -29.68 23.62 -8.49
N ILE A 73 -30.27 23.06 -7.43
CA ILE A 73 -31.64 22.50 -7.49
C ILE A 73 -32.66 23.59 -7.82
N ALA A 74 -32.55 24.79 -7.23
CA ALA A 74 -33.43 25.91 -7.55
C ALA A 74 -33.32 26.33 -9.02
N ARG A 75 -32.10 26.30 -9.60
CA ARG A 75 -31.87 26.57 -11.02
C ARG A 75 -32.58 25.56 -11.93
N LEU A 76 -32.70 24.30 -11.52
CA LEU A 76 -33.46 23.28 -12.25
C LEU A 76 -34.96 23.56 -12.20
N SER A 77 -35.46 24.09 -11.08
CA SER A 77 -36.86 24.53 -10.98
C SER A 77 -37.18 25.70 -11.94
N ASP A 78 -36.24 26.63 -12.14
CA ASP A 78 -36.38 27.69 -13.16
C ASP A 78 -36.50 27.08 -14.58
N ALA A 79 -35.73 26.03 -14.86
CA ALA A 79 -35.77 25.33 -16.15
C ALA A 79 -37.11 24.59 -16.34
N ASP A 80 -37.62 23.91 -15.30
CA ASP A 80 -38.88 23.20 -15.33
C ASP A 80 -40.08 24.12 -15.61
N ALA A 81 -40.07 25.32 -15.04
CA ALA A 81 -41.13 26.32 -15.26
C ALA A 81 -41.26 26.73 -16.74
N LEU A 82 -40.16 26.71 -17.49
CA LEU A 82 -40.15 27.04 -18.92
C LEU A 82 -40.75 25.93 -19.79
N LEU A 83 -40.80 24.68 -19.31
CA LEU A 83 -41.36 23.55 -20.07
C LEU A 83 -42.84 23.74 -20.39
N ASN A 84 -43.57 24.50 -19.58
CA ASN A 84 -44.98 24.82 -19.81
C ASN A 84 -45.21 25.74 -21.03
N GLN A 85 -44.15 26.36 -21.56
CA GLN A 85 -44.20 27.20 -22.76
C GLN A 85 -44.04 26.38 -24.05
N LEU A 86 -43.69 25.09 -23.94
CA LEU A 86 -43.58 24.16 -25.06
C LEU A 86 -44.88 23.35 -25.21
N PRO A 87 -45.27 23.00 -26.44
CA PRO A 87 -46.39 22.09 -26.67
C PRO A 87 -46.07 20.69 -26.13
N ASP A 88 -47.11 19.94 -25.78
CA ASP A 88 -46.96 18.52 -25.45
C ASP A 88 -46.41 17.75 -26.65
N GLY A 89 -45.36 16.97 -26.41
CA GLY A 89 -44.69 16.22 -27.45
C GLY A 89 -43.28 15.77 -27.05
N PRO A 90 -42.55 15.12 -27.98
CA PRO A 90 -41.25 14.50 -27.71
C PRO A 90 -40.20 15.46 -27.16
N LEU A 91 -40.16 16.71 -27.64
CA LEU A 91 -39.21 17.72 -27.18
C LEU A 91 -39.43 18.12 -25.71
N ARG A 92 -40.70 18.35 -25.31
CA ARG A 92 -41.03 18.68 -23.92
C ARG A 92 -40.71 17.52 -22.98
N ALA A 93 -40.98 16.29 -23.42
CA ALA A 93 -40.66 15.08 -22.65
C ALA A 93 -39.15 14.87 -22.47
N GLU A 94 -38.34 15.08 -23.52
CA GLU A 94 -36.88 14.99 -23.47
C GLU A 94 -36.28 16.02 -22.51
N LEU A 95 -36.70 17.28 -22.61
CA LEU A 95 -36.19 18.34 -21.74
C LEU A 95 -36.59 18.15 -20.27
N ALA A 96 -37.79 17.61 -20.02
CA ALA A 96 -38.20 17.19 -18.67
C ALA A 96 -37.31 16.06 -18.13
N GLY A 97 -37.03 15.05 -18.97
CA GLY A 97 -36.11 13.96 -18.63
C GLY A 97 -34.69 14.46 -18.34
N LEU A 98 -34.19 15.41 -19.12
CA LEU A 98 -32.88 16.06 -18.92
C LEU A 98 -32.81 16.81 -17.58
N SER A 99 -33.86 17.54 -17.21
CA SER A 99 -33.92 18.24 -15.92
C SER A 99 -33.95 17.26 -14.74
N LEU A 100 -34.75 16.19 -14.84
CA LEU A 100 -34.81 15.12 -13.84
C LEU A 100 -33.48 14.38 -13.69
N GLU A 101 -32.80 14.07 -14.79
CA GLU A 101 -31.48 13.45 -14.79
C GLU A 101 -30.46 14.30 -14.03
N GLN A 102 -30.40 15.59 -14.35
CA GLN A 102 -29.49 16.52 -13.70
C GLN A 102 -29.82 16.70 -12.21
N ARG A 103 -31.11 16.72 -11.86
CA ARG A 103 -31.57 16.78 -10.45
C ARG A 103 -31.15 15.53 -9.70
N GLY A 104 -31.37 14.35 -10.27
CA GLY A 104 -30.89 13.08 -9.72
C GLY A 104 -29.40 13.10 -9.43
N PHE A 105 -28.57 13.57 -10.38
CA PHE A 105 -27.14 13.71 -10.15
C PHE A 105 -26.77 14.68 -9.02
N LEU A 106 -27.48 15.80 -8.87
CA LEU A 106 -27.24 16.73 -7.75
C LEU A 106 -27.60 16.08 -6.39
N HIS A 107 -28.61 15.23 -6.34
CA HIS A 107 -28.94 14.43 -5.14
C HIS A 107 -27.87 13.37 -4.84
N ILE A 108 -27.28 12.72 -5.85
CA ILE A 108 -26.10 11.86 -5.65
C ILE A 108 -24.97 12.66 -5.00
N ARG A 109 -24.66 13.85 -5.51
CA ARG A 109 -23.63 14.73 -4.91
C ARG A 109 -23.98 15.18 -3.49
N ALA A 110 -25.26 15.25 -3.15
CA ALA A 110 -25.73 15.52 -1.80
C ALA A 110 -25.64 14.29 -0.86
N GLY A 111 -25.42 13.10 -1.41
CA GLY A 111 -25.43 11.82 -0.70
C GLY A 111 -26.84 11.22 -0.51
N ASP A 112 -27.85 11.73 -1.22
CA ASP A 112 -29.25 11.31 -1.16
C ASP A 112 -29.57 10.33 -2.31
N HIS A 113 -29.00 9.14 -2.22
CA HIS A 113 -28.94 8.18 -3.32
C HIS A 113 -30.29 7.52 -3.66
N ASP A 114 -31.17 7.33 -2.67
CA ASP A 114 -32.49 6.72 -2.90
C ASP A 114 -33.38 7.66 -3.72
N HIS A 115 -33.50 8.92 -3.28
CA HIS A 115 -34.27 9.91 -4.03
C HIS A 115 -33.66 10.20 -5.40
N ALA A 116 -32.33 10.18 -5.52
CA ALA A 116 -31.67 10.29 -6.81
C ALA A 116 -32.08 9.17 -7.77
N LEU A 117 -32.17 7.92 -7.31
CA LEU A 117 -32.56 6.78 -8.14
C LEU A 117 -34.02 6.84 -8.58
N ASP A 118 -34.92 7.34 -7.74
CA ASP A 118 -36.33 7.56 -8.11
C ASP A 118 -36.41 8.56 -9.28
N LEU A 119 -35.74 9.71 -9.14
CA LEU A 119 -35.67 10.74 -10.18
C LEU A 119 -35.02 10.22 -11.48
N LEU A 120 -33.92 9.47 -11.36
CA LEU A 120 -33.21 8.91 -12.51
C LEU A 120 -34.00 7.78 -13.19
N SER A 121 -34.85 7.06 -12.46
CA SER A 121 -35.72 6.03 -13.04
C SER A 121 -36.82 6.66 -13.87
N GLU A 122 -37.46 7.73 -13.36
CA GLU A 122 -38.44 8.50 -14.11
C GLU A 122 -37.81 9.16 -15.36
N ALA A 123 -36.61 9.72 -15.23
CA ALA A 123 -35.87 10.28 -16.36
C ALA A 123 -35.55 9.22 -17.43
N ALA A 124 -35.23 7.98 -17.02
CA ALA A 124 -34.84 6.91 -17.94
C ALA A 124 -35.97 6.55 -18.91
N GLU A 125 -37.21 6.46 -18.42
CA GLU A 125 -38.38 6.15 -19.24
C GLU A 125 -38.58 7.23 -20.31
N ARG A 126 -38.54 8.50 -19.90
CA ARG A 126 -38.73 9.66 -20.80
C ARG A 126 -37.62 9.76 -21.85
N LEU A 127 -36.37 9.60 -21.43
CA LEU A 127 -35.20 9.74 -22.30
C LEU A 127 -35.05 8.56 -23.29
N ARG A 128 -35.40 7.32 -22.87
CA ARG A 128 -35.45 6.17 -23.78
C ARG A 128 -36.51 6.35 -24.86
N ALA A 129 -37.72 6.74 -24.48
CA ALA A 129 -38.80 6.99 -25.43
C ALA A 129 -38.42 8.10 -26.42
N GLY A 130 -37.92 9.23 -25.92
CA GLY A 130 -37.48 10.34 -26.77
C GLY A 130 -36.37 9.97 -27.75
N LEU A 131 -35.41 9.13 -27.34
CA LEU A 131 -34.35 8.65 -28.24
C LEU A 131 -34.90 7.69 -29.30
N ALA A 132 -35.83 6.80 -28.94
CA ALA A 132 -36.48 5.88 -29.89
C ALA A 132 -37.30 6.63 -30.96
N ASP A 133 -37.92 7.75 -30.59
CA ASP A 133 -38.69 8.61 -31.49
C ASP A 133 -37.82 9.59 -32.32
N GLY A 134 -36.49 9.50 -32.20
CA GLY A 134 -35.54 10.34 -32.94
C GLY A 134 -35.37 11.77 -32.41
N ALA A 135 -35.91 12.08 -31.23
CA ALA A 135 -35.87 13.41 -30.61
C ALA A 135 -34.88 13.52 -29.42
N GLY A 136 -34.22 12.42 -29.02
CA GLY A 136 -33.36 12.34 -27.84
C GLY A 136 -31.86 12.55 -28.08
N ASP A 137 -31.13 13.07 -27.07
CA ASP A 137 -29.66 13.11 -27.06
C ASP A 137 -29.11 11.81 -26.42
N PRO A 138 -28.45 10.91 -27.18
CA PRO A 138 -27.90 9.67 -26.63
C PRO A 138 -26.84 9.93 -25.55
N TYR A 139 -26.21 11.11 -25.54
CA TYR A 139 -25.28 11.51 -24.49
C TYR A 139 -25.97 11.59 -23.12
N VAL A 140 -27.18 12.17 -23.08
CA VAL A 140 -27.94 12.36 -21.84
C VAL A 140 -28.37 11.00 -21.30
N LEU A 141 -28.83 10.10 -22.17
CA LEU A 141 -29.20 8.75 -21.78
C LEU A 141 -27.99 7.95 -21.26
N ALA A 142 -26.82 8.03 -21.90
CA ALA A 142 -25.61 7.38 -21.41
C ALA A 142 -25.15 7.97 -20.06
N SER A 143 -25.24 9.29 -19.88
CA SER A 143 -24.93 9.97 -18.61
C SER A 143 -25.91 9.57 -17.49
N LEU A 144 -27.19 9.35 -17.81
CA LEU A 144 -28.17 8.81 -16.88
C LEU A 144 -27.76 7.44 -16.35
N TYR A 145 -27.37 6.50 -17.23
CA TYR A 145 -26.91 5.17 -16.81
C TYR A 145 -25.62 5.23 -15.98
N LEU A 146 -24.70 6.12 -16.36
CA LEU A 146 -23.51 6.39 -15.56
C LEU A 146 -23.88 6.88 -14.16
N ASN A 147 -24.81 7.81 -14.03
CA ASN A 147 -25.22 8.37 -12.74
C ASN A 147 -26.03 7.36 -11.91
N ARG A 148 -26.91 6.56 -12.53
CA ARG A 148 -27.58 5.43 -11.86
C ARG A 148 -26.57 4.43 -11.31
N SER A 149 -25.54 4.09 -12.09
CA SER A 149 -24.49 3.19 -11.61
C SER A 149 -23.80 3.73 -10.36
N LEU A 150 -23.51 5.04 -10.31
CA LEU A 150 -22.88 5.67 -9.15
C LEU A 150 -23.79 5.59 -7.92
N ALA A 151 -25.08 5.91 -8.05
CA ALA A 151 -26.02 5.77 -6.94
C ALA A 151 -26.16 4.31 -6.46
N GLN A 152 -26.11 3.33 -7.35
CA GLN A 152 -26.12 1.91 -6.97
C GLN A 152 -24.82 1.48 -6.27
N ILE A 153 -23.67 2.01 -6.68
CA ILE A 153 -22.37 1.77 -6.01
C ILE A 153 -22.43 2.27 -4.56
N GLU A 154 -22.90 3.49 -4.34
CA GLU A 154 -23.00 4.12 -3.01
C GLU A 154 -24.00 3.38 -2.10
N ARG A 155 -25.01 2.70 -2.69
CA ARG A 155 -25.94 1.81 -1.98
C ARG A 155 -25.43 0.38 -1.80
N ALA A 156 -24.19 0.09 -2.20
CA ALA A 156 -23.61 -1.25 -2.19
C ALA A 156 -24.35 -2.30 -3.05
N HIS A 157 -25.11 -1.88 -4.07
CA HIS A 157 -25.80 -2.76 -5.03
C HIS A 157 -24.94 -3.01 -6.27
N THR A 158 -23.87 -3.78 -6.10
CA THR A 158 -22.80 -3.93 -7.10
C THR A 158 -23.24 -4.61 -8.40
N ALA A 159 -24.14 -5.59 -8.34
CA ALA A 159 -24.68 -6.24 -9.53
C ALA A 159 -25.52 -5.28 -10.39
N ALA A 160 -26.44 -4.54 -9.76
CA ALA A 160 -27.22 -3.51 -10.44
C ALA A 160 -26.31 -2.42 -11.02
N ALA A 161 -25.30 -1.95 -10.27
CA ALA A 161 -24.32 -1.00 -10.79
C ALA A 161 -23.61 -1.49 -12.05
N ILE A 162 -23.25 -2.77 -12.11
CA ILE A 162 -22.62 -3.39 -13.29
C ILE A 162 -23.57 -3.37 -14.49
N GLU A 163 -24.84 -3.75 -14.32
CA GLU A 163 -25.84 -3.74 -15.40
C GLU A 163 -26.07 -2.33 -15.97
N GLU A 164 -26.12 -1.31 -15.10
CA GLU A 164 -26.21 0.10 -15.51
C GLU A 164 -24.96 0.52 -16.29
N LEU A 165 -23.77 0.06 -15.88
CA LEU A 165 -22.52 0.33 -16.58
C LEU A 165 -22.42 -0.38 -17.94
N ASP A 166 -22.87 -1.63 -18.04
CA ASP A 166 -22.96 -2.37 -19.32
C ASP A 166 -23.84 -1.59 -20.29
N THR A 167 -25.04 -1.20 -19.86
CA THR A 167 -25.96 -0.40 -20.67
C THR A 167 -25.33 0.94 -21.10
N CYS A 168 -24.63 1.62 -20.19
CA CYS A 168 -23.90 2.85 -20.48
C CYS A 168 -22.82 2.65 -21.55
N ILE A 169 -22.02 1.59 -21.42
CA ILE A 169 -20.91 1.28 -22.34
C ILE A 169 -21.45 0.93 -23.73
N GLU A 170 -22.51 0.12 -23.83
CA GLU A 170 -23.16 -0.21 -25.11
C GLU A 170 -23.64 1.05 -25.85
N LEU A 171 -24.27 1.99 -25.13
CA LEU A 171 -24.67 3.28 -25.70
C LEU A 171 -23.44 4.09 -26.14
N CYS A 172 -22.37 4.11 -25.34
CA CYS A 172 -21.16 4.83 -25.68
C CYS A 172 -20.50 4.27 -26.95
N GLU A 173 -20.48 2.95 -27.12
CA GLU A 173 -19.92 2.29 -28.30
C GLU A 173 -20.78 2.57 -29.54
N ARG A 174 -22.11 2.43 -29.42
CA ARG A 174 -23.06 2.69 -30.50
C ARG A 174 -22.98 4.12 -31.04
N TYR A 175 -22.80 5.10 -30.17
CA TYR A 175 -22.84 6.54 -30.52
C TYR A 175 -21.48 7.25 -30.47
N GLY A 176 -20.38 6.52 -30.25
CA GLY A 176 -19.02 7.09 -30.22
C GLY A 176 -18.75 8.05 -29.04
N LEU A 177 -19.37 7.83 -27.88
CA LEU A 177 -19.32 8.71 -26.71
C LEU A 177 -18.10 8.42 -25.81
N HIS A 178 -16.90 8.68 -26.33
CA HIS A 178 -15.65 8.31 -25.65
C HIS A 178 -15.49 8.90 -24.23
N ASP A 179 -15.94 10.14 -23.99
CA ASP A 179 -15.76 10.80 -22.69
C ASP A 179 -16.60 10.13 -21.58
N ILE A 180 -17.81 9.63 -21.91
CA ILE A 180 -18.65 8.88 -20.96
C ILE A 180 -18.10 7.47 -20.77
N ALA A 181 -17.61 6.82 -21.84
CA ALA A 181 -17.00 5.49 -21.75
C ALA A 181 -15.83 5.45 -20.75
N ILE A 182 -15.00 6.50 -20.72
CA ILE A 182 -13.91 6.64 -19.73
C ILE A 182 -14.47 6.66 -18.30
N LYS A 183 -15.55 7.42 -18.05
CA LYS A 183 -16.22 7.48 -16.74
C LYS A 183 -16.89 6.17 -16.36
N ALA A 184 -17.49 5.46 -17.31
CA ALA A 184 -18.11 4.16 -17.05
C ALA A 184 -17.05 3.11 -16.66
N ARG A 185 -15.91 3.07 -17.34
CA ARG A 185 -14.76 2.22 -16.94
C ARG A 185 -14.19 2.61 -15.59
N HIS A 186 -14.16 3.90 -15.27
CA HIS A 186 -13.74 4.37 -13.95
C HIS A 186 -14.67 3.84 -12.86
N ASN A 187 -15.98 3.90 -13.06
CA ASN A 187 -16.96 3.36 -12.13
C ASN A 187 -16.87 1.83 -11.98
N ARG A 188 -16.41 1.08 -13.00
CA ARG A 188 -16.05 -0.35 -12.84
C ARG A 188 -14.95 -0.54 -11.81
N GLY A 189 -13.93 0.33 -11.83
CA GLY A 189 -12.90 0.36 -10.80
C GLY A 189 -13.47 0.63 -9.41
N TYR A 190 -14.46 1.54 -9.32
CA TYR A 190 -15.11 1.82 -8.05
C TYR A 190 -15.94 0.63 -7.53
N VAL A 191 -16.67 -0.09 -8.39
CA VAL A 191 -17.35 -1.36 -8.01
C VAL A 191 -16.34 -2.38 -7.47
N ALA A 192 -15.20 -2.55 -8.14
CA ALA A 192 -14.14 -3.46 -7.69
C ALA A 192 -13.59 -3.05 -6.31
N HIS A 193 -13.35 -1.75 -6.10
CA HIS A 193 -12.92 -1.22 -4.80
C HIS A 193 -13.93 -1.54 -3.69
N MET A 194 -15.23 -1.31 -3.93
CA MET A 194 -16.30 -1.56 -2.95
C MET A 194 -16.47 -3.04 -2.60
N THR A 195 -16.11 -3.95 -3.50
CA THR A 195 -16.14 -5.41 -3.26
C THR A 195 -14.83 -5.95 -2.67
N GLY A 196 -13.85 -5.09 -2.39
CA GLY A 196 -12.54 -5.45 -1.87
C GLY A 196 -11.61 -6.10 -2.91
N ASP A 197 -11.95 -6.04 -4.20
CA ASP A 197 -11.06 -6.45 -5.28
C ASP A 197 -10.10 -5.31 -5.66
N VAL A 198 -9.13 -5.08 -4.76
CA VAL A 198 -8.14 -4.01 -4.88
C VAL A 198 -7.32 -4.10 -6.18
N PRO A 199 -6.79 -5.27 -6.60
CA PRO A 199 -6.06 -5.38 -7.86
C PRO A 199 -6.89 -4.97 -9.07
N THR A 200 -8.13 -5.47 -9.19
CA THR A 200 -9.02 -5.10 -10.30
C THR A 200 -9.36 -3.60 -10.28
N ALA A 201 -9.58 -3.01 -9.10
CA ALA A 201 -9.82 -1.58 -8.96
C ALA A 201 -8.64 -0.76 -9.47
N LEU A 202 -7.42 -1.08 -9.01
CA LEU A 202 -6.19 -0.39 -9.42
C LEU A 202 -5.92 -0.53 -10.92
N ARG A 203 -6.25 -1.68 -11.52
CA ARG A 203 -6.18 -1.86 -12.99
C ARG A 203 -7.07 -0.87 -13.73
N TYR A 204 -8.36 -0.80 -13.37
CA TYR A 204 -9.30 0.13 -13.99
C TYR A 204 -8.89 1.59 -13.77
N PHE A 205 -8.42 1.96 -12.58
CA PHE A 205 -7.95 3.33 -12.31
C PHE A 205 -6.67 3.67 -13.08
N ALA A 206 -5.75 2.72 -13.28
CA ALA A 206 -4.56 2.91 -14.09
C ALA A 206 -4.92 3.08 -15.58
N GLU A 207 -5.79 2.23 -16.12
CA GLU A 207 -6.30 2.33 -17.48
C GLU A 207 -6.98 3.68 -17.74
N THR A 208 -7.91 4.06 -16.87
CA THR A 208 -8.65 5.33 -16.98
C THR A 208 -7.78 6.56 -16.76
N SER A 209 -6.75 6.49 -15.91
CA SER A 209 -5.77 7.56 -15.76
C SER A 209 -5.04 7.85 -17.08
N ARG A 210 -4.68 6.81 -17.84
CA ARG A 210 -4.02 6.95 -19.16
C ARG A 210 -4.97 7.57 -20.18
N ASP A 211 -6.20 7.09 -20.24
CA ASP A 211 -7.23 7.62 -21.15
C ASP A 211 -7.55 9.10 -20.83
N CYS A 212 -7.67 9.42 -19.54
CA CYS A 212 -7.85 10.80 -19.06
C CYS A 212 -6.68 11.70 -19.45
N ALA A 213 -5.44 11.26 -19.29
CA ALA A 213 -4.27 12.07 -19.65
C ALA A 213 -4.28 12.47 -21.14
N ALA A 214 -4.73 11.57 -22.02
CA ALA A 214 -4.79 11.80 -23.46
C ALA A 214 -6.03 12.61 -23.90
N ARG A 215 -7.20 12.35 -23.32
CA ARG A 215 -8.50 12.83 -23.84
C ARG A 215 -9.26 13.74 -22.89
N ALA A 216 -9.11 13.56 -21.58
CA ALA A 216 -9.89 14.25 -20.55
C ALA A 216 -9.04 14.66 -19.31
N PRO A 217 -8.01 15.51 -19.49
CA PRO A 217 -7.04 15.80 -18.42
C PRO A 217 -7.66 16.48 -17.19
N GLY A 218 -8.85 17.10 -17.35
CA GLY A 218 -9.62 17.67 -16.25
C GLY A 218 -10.09 16.64 -15.23
N MET A 219 -10.37 15.40 -15.65
CA MET A 219 -10.87 14.32 -14.80
C MET A 219 -9.76 13.58 -14.03
N LEU A 220 -8.51 13.69 -14.49
CA LEU A 220 -7.38 12.95 -13.92
C LEU A 220 -7.26 13.06 -12.38
N PRO A 221 -7.44 14.24 -11.74
CA PRO A 221 -7.35 14.33 -10.28
C PRO A 221 -8.44 13.56 -9.53
N VAL A 222 -9.61 13.34 -10.14
CA VAL A 222 -10.70 12.52 -9.56
C VAL A 222 -10.30 11.04 -9.61
N VAL A 223 -9.78 10.57 -10.74
CA VAL A 223 -9.27 9.19 -10.86
C VAL A 223 -8.14 8.93 -9.85
N GLN A 224 -7.26 9.92 -9.64
CA GLN A 224 -6.17 9.80 -8.65
C GLN A 224 -6.69 9.71 -7.21
N LEU A 225 -7.79 10.40 -6.88
CA LEU A 225 -8.45 10.29 -5.58
C LEU A 225 -8.95 8.86 -5.34
N ASP A 226 -9.70 8.29 -6.28
CA ASP A 226 -10.28 6.97 -6.11
C ASP A 226 -9.22 5.86 -6.17
N GLN A 227 -8.16 6.06 -6.97
CA GLN A 227 -6.97 5.21 -6.91
C GLN A 227 -6.33 5.24 -5.51
N ALA A 228 -6.19 6.41 -4.89
CA ALA A 228 -5.63 6.53 -3.54
C ALA A 228 -6.49 5.80 -2.48
N ARG A 229 -7.83 5.80 -2.62
CA ARG A 229 -8.73 5.03 -1.75
C ARG A 229 -8.48 3.52 -1.88
N ALA A 230 -8.32 3.01 -3.11
CA ALA A 230 -7.95 1.62 -3.32
C ALA A 230 -6.57 1.27 -2.75
N LEU A 231 -5.60 2.17 -2.87
CA LEU A 231 -4.26 2.00 -2.29
C LEU A 231 -4.30 1.92 -0.76
N LEU A 232 -5.10 2.76 -0.09
CA LEU A 232 -5.31 2.68 1.35
C LEU A 232 -5.94 1.34 1.77
N ALA A 233 -6.91 0.83 0.99
CA ALA A 233 -7.49 -0.48 1.24
C ALA A 233 -6.46 -1.61 1.09
N GLY A 234 -5.55 -1.51 0.12
CA GLY A 234 -4.41 -2.41 -0.05
C GLY A 234 -3.27 -2.22 0.96
N GLY A 235 -3.31 -1.17 1.79
CA GLY A 235 -2.29 -0.84 2.77
C GLY A 235 -1.04 -0.17 2.20
N LEU A 236 -1.09 0.35 0.97
CA LEU A 236 -0.02 1.16 0.35
C LEU A 236 -0.20 2.64 0.71
N VAL A 237 0.07 2.95 1.98
CA VAL A 237 -0.28 4.24 2.60
C VAL A 237 0.53 5.41 2.03
N ASP A 238 1.83 5.23 1.85
CA ASP A 238 2.72 6.25 1.29
C ASP A 238 2.35 6.60 -0.15
N GLU A 239 2.03 5.59 -0.95
CA GLU A 239 1.58 5.74 -2.34
C GLU A 239 0.26 6.51 -2.41
N ALA A 240 -0.71 6.14 -1.58
CA ALA A 240 -1.97 6.87 -1.49
C ALA A 240 -1.76 8.34 -1.11
N ALA A 241 -0.90 8.61 -0.12
CA ALA A 241 -0.57 9.96 0.32
C ALA A 241 0.04 10.80 -0.82
N ARG A 242 0.97 10.22 -1.58
CA ARG A 242 1.59 10.85 -2.76
C ARG A 242 0.55 11.19 -3.83
N HIS A 243 -0.30 10.23 -4.20
CA HIS A 243 -1.37 10.45 -5.19
C HIS A 243 -2.29 11.61 -4.79
N LEU A 244 -2.62 11.72 -3.51
CA LEU A 244 -3.48 12.78 -2.99
C LEU A 244 -2.77 14.14 -2.93
N ASP A 245 -1.48 14.17 -2.57
CA ASP A 245 -0.68 15.40 -2.56
C ASP A 245 -0.47 15.97 -3.99
N ASP A 246 -0.47 15.11 -5.02
CA ASP A 246 -0.48 15.51 -6.44
C ASP A 246 -1.87 15.99 -6.94
N ALA A 247 -2.94 15.32 -6.52
CA ALA A 247 -4.31 15.60 -6.96
C ALA A 247 -4.88 16.88 -6.33
N LEU A 248 -4.69 17.09 -5.03
CA LEU A 248 -5.29 18.19 -4.25
C LEU A 248 -5.01 19.59 -4.84
N PRO A 249 -3.77 19.95 -5.23
CA PRO A 249 -3.50 21.26 -5.83
C PRO A 249 -4.23 21.48 -7.16
N ARG A 250 -4.50 20.42 -7.93
CA ARG A 250 -5.23 20.48 -9.20
C ARG A 250 -6.73 20.64 -8.96
N LEU A 251 -7.30 19.82 -8.08
CA LEU A 251 -8.70 19.90 -7.65
C LEU A 251 -9.05 21.30 -7.13
N ARG A 252 -8.19 21.88 -6.29
CA ARG A 252 -8.37 23.24 -5.75
C ARG A 252 -8.32 24.32 -6.85
N ARG A 253 -7.40 24.20 -7.81
CA ARG A 253 -7.29 25.14 -8.95
C ARG A 253 -8.50 25.07 -9.87
N GLN A 254 -9.02 23.87 -10.11
CA GLN A 254 -10.24 23.62 -10.88
C GLN A 254 -11.52 24.08 -10.15
N ARG A 255 -11.42 24.32 -8.83
CA ARG A 255 -12.54 24.66 -7.94
C ARG A 255 -13.61 23.58 -7.91
N VAL A 256 -13.20 22.31 -7.92
CA VAL A 256 -14.10 21.17 -7.75
C VAL A 256 -14.28 20.95 -6.26
N GLY A 257 -15.34 21.53 -5.70
CA GLY A 257 -15.50 21.70 -4.25
C GLY A 257 -15.72 20.38 -3.53
N GLN A 258 -16.46 19.47 -4.16
CA GLN A 258 -16.77 18.13 -3.64
C GLN A 258 -15.51 17.26 -3.58
N ASP A 259 -14.91 16.98 -4.75
CA ASP A 259 -13.78 16.05 -4.88
C ASP A 259 -12.54 16.55 -4.10
N ALA A 260 -12.32 17.87 -4.02
CA ALA A 260 -11.25 18.44 -3.19
C ALA A 260 -11.46 18.19 -1.69
N ALA A 261 -12.70 18.20 -1.21
CA ALA A 261 -13.01 17.93 0.20
C ALA A 261 -12.90 16.42 0.52
N GLU A 262 -13.33 15.56 -0.41
CA GLU A 262 -13.16 14.12 -0.32
C GLU A 262 -11.67 13.70 -0.29
N ALA A 263 -10.84 14.33 -1.11
CA ALA A 263 -9.40 14.09 -1.12
C ALA A 263 -8.71 14.50 0.19
N GLU A 264 -9.20 15.52 0.90
CA GLU A 264 -8.71 15.86 2.25
C GLU A 264 -9.05 14.77 3.28
N ILE A 265 -10.22 14.10 3.16
CA ILE A 265 -10.59 12.96 4.02
C ILE A 265 -9.68 11.77 3.75
N ALA A 266 -9.49 11.41 2.47
CA ALA A 266 -8.59 10.32 2.10
C ALA A 266 -7.15 10.59 2.60
N ARG A 267 -6.69 11.86 2.54
CA ARG A 267 -5.36 12.23 3.03
C ARG A 267 -5.27 12.20 4.56
N ALA A 268 -6.37 12.47 5.26
CA ALA A 268 -6.48 12.28 6.70
C ALA A 268 -6.39 10.80 7.08
N ALA A 269 -7.02 9.90 6.31
CA ALA A 269 -6.92 8.46 6.51
C ALA A 269 -5.47 7.95 6.35
N ALA A 270 -4.74 8.43 5.34
CA ALA A 270 -3.31 8.13 5.20
C ALA A 270 -2.49 8.59 6.43
N ALA A 271 -2.75 9.80 6.92
CA ALA A 271 -2.08 10.33 8.11
C ALA A 271 -2.39 9.52 9.38
N LEU A 272 -3.62 9.02 9.54
CA LEU A 272 -3.99 8.12 10.65
C LEU A 272 -3.20 6.81 10.63
N LEU A 273 -3.03 6.21 9.45
CA LEU A 273 -2.27 4.97 9.30
C LEU A 273 -0.76 5.17 9.56
N HIS A 274 -0.24 6.38 9.36
CA HIS A 274 1.12 6.78 9.76
C HIS A 274 1.25 7.17 11.26
N GLY A 275 0.16 7.17 12.03
CA GLY A 275 0.16 7.65 13.41
C GLY A 275 0.25 9.18 13.57
N ASP A 276 0.13 9.96 12.49
CA ASP A 276 0.13 11.44 12.55
C ASP A 276 -1.29 11.97 12.82
N ALA A 277 -1.76 11.80 14.06
CA ALA A 277 -3.06 12.26 14.51
C ALA A 277 -3.25 13.77 14.30
N ALA A 278 -2.18 14.58 14.48
CA ALA A 278 -2.24 16.02 14.32
C ALA A 278 -2.55 16.42 12.87
N GLN A 279 -1.89 15.81 11.89
CA GLN A 279 -2.15 16.04 10.48
C GLN A 279 -3.51 15.52 10.05
N ALA A 280 -3.90 14.32 10.49
CA ALA A 280 -5.21 13.76 10.23
C ALA A 280 -6.33 14.71 10.68
N ARG A 281 -6.27 15.19 11.92
CA ARG A 281 -7.21 16.17 12.49
C ARG A 281 -7.30 17.45 11.65
N ARG A 282 -6.16 18.05 11.28
CA ARG A 282 -6.13 19.29 10.48
C ARG A 282 -6.80 19.11 9.11
N ARG A 283 -6.52 18.00 8.44
CA ARG A 283 -7.06 17.65 7.11
C ARG A 283 -8.58 17.38 7.19
N ALA A 284 -9.01 16.57 8.16
CA ALA A 284 -10.42 16.27 8.38
C ALA A 284 -11.25 17.51 8.71
N ARG A 285 -10.80 18.36 9.66
CA ARG A 285 -11.49 19.62 10.01
C ARG A 285 -11.55 20.61 8.84
N ARG A 286 -10.56 20.59 7.95
CA ARG A 286 -10.59 21.40 6.73
C ARG A 286 -11.69 20.90 5.79
N SER A 287 -11.77 19.59 5.58
CA SER A 287 -12.83 18.97 4.78
C SER A 287 -14.22 19.26 5.34
N GLU A 288 -14.40 19.13 6.66
CA GLU A 288 -15.65 19.45 7.35
C GLU A 288 -16.12 20.87 7.02
N ARG A 289 -15.25 21.88 7.18
CA ARG A 289 -15.56 23.27 6.80
C ARG A 289 -15.88 23.45 5.32
N MET A 290 -15.27 22.66 4.43
CA MET A 290 -15.56 22.71 3.00
C MET A 290 -16.98 22.20 2.71
N PHE A 291 -17.37 21.06 3.29
CA PHE A 291 -18.71 20.50 3.13
C PHE A 291 -19.79 21.33 3.81
N THR A 292 -19.55 21.88 5.00
CA THR A 292 -20.48 22.79 5.67
C THR A 292 -20.79 24.01 4.80
N ARG A 293 -19.77 24.64 4.18
CA ARG A 293 -20.00 25.78 3.27
C ARG A 293 -20.82 25.42 2.02
N ARG A 294 -20.79 24.15 1.60
CA ARG A 294 -21.58 23.64 0.46
C ARG A 294 -23.01 23.27 0.86
N GLY A 295 -23.33 23.26 2.15
CA GLY A 295 -24.59 22.75 2.68
C GLY A 295 -24.70 21.21 2.63
N ASN A 296 -23.57 20.50 2.48
CA ASN A 296 -23.57 19.04 2.39
C ASN A 296 -23.40 18.41 3.78
N VAL A 297 -24.52 18.21 4.47
CA VAL A 297 -24.55 17.74 5.86
C VAL A 297 -24.02 16.31 6.01
N ARG A 298 -24.32 15.42 5.06
CA ARG A 298 -23.86 14.02 5.03
C ARG A 298 -22.33 13.96 5.02
N TRP A 299 -21.70 14.60 4.05
CA TRP A 299 -20.24 14.61 3.95
C TRP A 299 -19.54 15.42 5.05
N ALA A 300 -20.18 16.47 5.58
CA ALA A 300 -19.66 17.16 6.75
C ALA A 300 -19.57 16.24 7.97
N ALA A 301 -20.57 15.36 8.18
CA ALA A 301 -20.55 14.35 9.24
C ALA A 301 -19.45 13.29 9.02
N VAL A 302 -19.23 12.83 7.78
CA VAL A 302 -18.11 11.92 7.44
C VAL A 302 -16.75 12.58 7.75
N ALA A 303 -16.58 13.85 7.42
CA ALA A 303 -15.37 14.60 7.75
C ALA A 303 -15.18 14.80 9.26
N ALA A 304 -16.27 15.05 10.00
CA ALA A 304 -16.24 15.13 11.46
C ALA A 304 -15.83 13.78 12.08
N LEU A 305 -16.30 12.65 11.53
CA LEU A 305 -15.88 11.31 11.94
C LEU A 305 -14.39 11.07 11.71
N ALA A 306 -13.84 11.51 10.59
CA ALA A 306 -12.39 11.44 10.35
C ALA A 306 -11.58 12.26 11.36
N ALA A 307 -12.10 13.42 11.81
CA ALA A 307 -11.48 14.20 12.88
C ALA A 307 -11.57 13.48 14.23
N LEU A 308 -12.73 12.88 14.53
CA LEU A 308 -12.95 12.08 15.75
C LEU A 308 -12.02 10.85 15.81
N ARG A 309 -11.73 10.19 14.68
CA ARG A 309 -10.72 9.12 14.61
C ARG A 309 -9.36 9.62 15.07
N ALA A 310 -8.95 10.81 14.63
CA ALA A 310 -7.68 11.43 15.02
C ALA A 310 -7.67 11.82 16.50
N ASP A 311 -8.77 12.37 17.01
CA ASP A 311 -8.94 12.70 18.43
C ASP A 311 -8.90 11.45 19.31
N THR A 312 -9.51 10.36 18.85
CA THR A 312 -9.50 9.07 19.54
C THR A 312 -8.09 8.46 19.56
N LEU A 313 -7.36 8.52 18.44
CA LEU A 313 -5.98 8.03 18.37
C LEU A 313 -5.07 8.76 19.39
N ASP A 314 -5.10 10.09 19.38
CA ASP A 314 -4.36 10.95 20.32
C ASP A 314 -4.76 10.68 21.79
N ALA A 315 -6.04 10.43 22.06
CA ALA A 315 -6.52 10.10 23.42
C ALA A 315 -6.12 8.70 23.89
N LEU A 316 -6.03 7.71 22.99
CA LEU A 316 -5.61 6.34 23.32
C LEU A 316 -4.09 6.23 23.48
N GLU A 317 -3.32 6.97 22.68
CA GLU A 317 -1.84 6.98 22.71
C GLU A 317 -1.29 8.00 23.72
N GLY A 318 -2.02 9.07 24.00
CA GLY A 318 -1.63 10.14 24.89
C GLY A 318 -1.44 9.66 26.33
N LYS A 319 -0.20 9.72 26.82
CA LYS A 319 0.13 9.56 28.23
C LYS A 319 0.21 10.93 28.90
N ASN A 320 -0.58 11.17 29.95
CA ASN A 320 -0.22 12.18 30.95
C ASN A 320 0.85 11.60 31.88
N ALA A 321 1.62 12.44 32.57
CA ALA A 321 2.68 12.01 33.50
C ALA A 321 2.19 11.06 34.63
N ASN A 322 0.88 10.98 34.85
CA ASN A 322 0.21 10.12 35.84
C ASN A 322 -0.74 9.07 35.20
N GLY A 323 -0.75 8.92 33.87
CA GLY A 323 -1.62 7.96 33.17
C GLY A 323 -3.12 8.30 33.10
N SER A 324 -3.55 9.45 33.63
CA SER A 324 -4.95 9.91 33.57
C SER A 324 -5.34 10.49 32.20
N PRO A 325 -6.63 10.47 31.80
CA PRO A 325 -7.11 11.15 30.58
C PRO A 325 -6.84 12.66 30.63
N ARG A 326 -6.52 13.31 29.50
CA ARG A 326 -6.45 14.77 29.43
C ARG A 326 -7.86 15.34 29.64
N ARG A 327 -7.96 16.57 30.19
CA ARG A 327 -9.26 17.21 30.50
C ARG A 327 -10.25 17.25 29.32
N GLY A 328 -9.78 17.23 28.06
CA GLY A 328 -10.62 17.19 26.86
C GLY A 328 -11.13 15.79 26.48
N ASP A 329 -10.48 14.72 26.95
CA ASP A 329 -10.74 13.34 26.50
C ASP A 329 -12.03 12.78 27.13
N ALA A 330 -12.45 13.30 28.28
CA ALA A 330 -13.62 12.83 29.02
C ALA A 330 -14.95 13.03 28.27
N ALA A 331 -15.02 13.99 27.34
CA ALA A 331 -16.21 14.28 26.54
C ALA A 331 -16.23 13.52 25.20
N LEU A 332 -15.13 12.88 24.80
CA LEU A 332 -15.01 12.23 23.50
C LEU A 332 -16.00 11.06 23.30
N PRO A 333 -16.26 10.18 24.27
CA PRO A 333 -17.26 9.12 24.08
C PRO A 333 -18.66 9.66 23.79
N GLY A 334 -19.10 10.68 24.53
CA GLY A 334 -20.40 11.32 24.30
C GLY A 334 -20.46 12.01 22.93
N THR A 335 -19.34 12.62 22.50
CA THR A 335 -19.21 13.20 21.15
C THR A 335 -19.33 12.13 20.07
N ALA A 336 -18.70 10.96 20.28
CA ALA A 336 -18.75 9.83 19.36
C ALA A 336 -20.15 9.22 19.25
N VAL A 337 -20.87 9.06 20.37
CA VAL A 337 -22.26 8.58 20.37
C VAL A 337 -23.19 9.57 19.68
N ALA A 338 -23.10 10.87 19.99
CA ALA A 338 -23.91 11.90 19.34
C ALA A 338 -23.67 11.95 17.82
N LEU A 339 -22.41 11.81 17.40
CA LEU A 339 -22.08 11.73 15.98
C LEU A 339 -22.62 10.45 15.34
N ALA A 340 -22.60 9.30 16.04
CA ALA A 340 -23.19 8.06 15.55
C ALA A 340 -24.70 8.20 15.32
N GLU A 341 -25.43 8.83 16.25
CA GLU A 341 -26.86 9.12 16.12
C GLU A 341 -27.14 10.05 14.93
N GLN A 342 -26.33 11.10 14.77
CA GLN A 342 -26.43 11.99 13.61
C GLN A 342 -26.19 11.23 12.30
N LEU A 343 -25.14 10.41 12.21
CA LEU A 343 -24.81 9.62 11.01
C LEU A 343 -25.92 8.62 10.68
N ARG A 344 -26.52 7.97 11.69
CA ARG A 344 -27.67 7.08 11.52
C ARG A 344 -28.90 7.82 11.00
N GLY A 345 -29.20 9.02 11.53
CA GLY A 345 -30.25 9.89 11.01
C GLY A 345 -30.03 10.34 9.56
N LEU A 346 -28.79 10.24 9.08
CA LEU A 346 -28.38 10.49 7.70
C LEU A 346 -28.23 9.20 6.87
N ALA A 347 -28.68 8.05 7.37
CA ALA A 347 -28.57 6.73 6.72
C ALA A 347 -27.12 6.32 6.37
N LEU A 348 -26.14 6.72 7.18
CA LEU A 348 -24.72 6.38 7.05
C LEU A 348 -24.33 5.33 8.11
N GLU A 349 -24.80 4.09 7.92
CA GLU A 349 -24.72 3.03 8.94
C GLU A 349 -23.29 2.53 9.22
N ASP A 350 -22.45 2.38 8.19
CA ASP A 350 -21.05 1.93 8.40
C ASP A 350 -20.23 3.01 9.12
N GLU A 351 -20.49 4.29 8.84
CA GLU A 351 -19.89 5.43 9.54
C GLU A 351 -20.40 5.56 10.97
N ALA A 352 -21.69 5.36 11.20
CA ALA A 352 -22.28 5.34 12.54
C ALA A 352 -21.68 4.20 13.38
N ALA A 353 -21.54 3.01 12.79
CA ALA A 353 -20.87 1.87 13.39
C ALA A 353 -19.40 2.19 13.76
N LEU A 354 -18.67 2.88 12.87
CA LEU A 354 -17.32 3.34 13.16
C LEU A 354 -17.28 4.30 14.35
N ALA A 355 -18.17 5.29 14.40
CA ALA A 355 -18.26 6.23 15.52
C ALA A 355 -18.54 5.52 16.86
N LEU A 356 -19.46 4.54 16.86
CA LEU A 356 -19.73 3.69 18.04
C LEU A 356 -18.51 2.88 18.45
N MET A 357 -17.78 2.27 17.51
CA MET A 357 -16.55 1.54 17.83
C MET A 357 -15.49 2.45 18.46
N LEU A 358 -15.35 3.70 18.02
CA LEU A 358 -14.46 4.68 18.68
C LEU A 358 -14.92 4.97 20.12
N ALA A 359 -16.23 5.14 20.34
CA ALA A 359 -16.80 5.32 21.68
C ALA A 359 -16.53 4.11 22.59
N VAL A 360 -16.70 2.89 22.07
CA VAL A 360 -16.41 1.63 22.79
C VAL A 360 -14.97 1.61 23.30
N ARG A 361 -13.99 1.90 22.44
CA ARG A 361 -12.57 1.90 22.82
C ARG A 361 -12.26 2.96 23.89
N LEU A 362 -12.86 4.14 23.76
CA LEU A 362 -12.71 5.20 24.77
C LEU A 362 -13.35 4.82 26.11
N GLU A 363 -14.52 4.18 26.12
CA GLU A 363 -15.17 3.72 27.36
C GLU A 363 -14.41 2.55 28.02
N ILE A 364 -13.85 1.63 27.23
CA ILE A 364 -12.92 0.61 27.74
C ILE A 364 -11.72 1.27 28.43
N ARG A 365 -11.11 2.29 27.79
CA ARG A 365 -9.98 3.04 28.37
C ARG A 365 -10.35 3.73 29.68
N ARG A 366 -11.60 4.17 29.85
CA ARG A 366 -12.15 4.77 31.07
C ARG A 366 -12.57 3.76 32.14
N GLY A 367 -12.62 2.46 31.81
CA GLY A 367 -13.07 1.39 32.70
C GLY A 367 -14.60 1.23 32.78
N ASN A 368 -15.37 1.89 31.91
CA ASN A 368 -16.83 1.83 31.91
C ASN A 368 -17.33 0.66 31.04
N LEU A 369 -17.06 -0.57 31.46
CA LEU A 369 -17.23 -1.76 30.63
C LEU A 369 -18.70 -2.05 30.27
N ASP A 370 -19.64 -1.82 31.20
CA ASP A 370 -21.08 -1.99 30.93
C ASP A 370 -21.56 -1.08 29.79
N THR A 371 -21.09 0.17 29.78
CA THR A 371 -21.41 1.12 28.70
C THR A 371 -20.76 0.69 27.40
N ALA A 372 -19.48 0.26 27.44
CA ALA A 372 -18.78 -0.23 26.26
C ALA A 372 -19.49 -1.45 25.64
N GLY A 373 -19.95 -2.41 26.45
CA GLY A 373 -20.73 -3.56 25.99
C GLY A 373 -22.05 -3.15 25.32
N LYS A 374 -22.83 -2.28 25.97
CA LYS A 374 -24.10 -1.77 25.41
C LYS A 374 -23.92 -0.98 24.10
N LEU A 375 -22.82 -0.24 23.96
CA LEU A 375 -22.49 0.45 22.71
C LEU A 375 -22.05 -0.52 21.62
N LEU A 376 -21.29 -1.56 21.99
CA LEU A 376 -20.84 -2.60 21.06
C LEU A 376 -21.99 -3.45 20.53
N ASP A 377 -23.00 -3.73 21.35
CA ASP A 377 -24.22 -4.44 20.93
C ASP A 377 -25.05 -3.68 19.89
N GLN A 378 -24.88 -2.35 19.81
CA GLN A 378 -25.51 -1.51 18.79
C GLN A 378 -24.75 -1.48 17.47
N VAL A 379 -23.54 -2.05 17.42
CA VAL A 379 -22.75 -2.10 16.18
C VAL A 379 -23.28 -3.23 15.28
N PRO A 380 -23.76 -2.92 14.06
CA PRO A 380 -24.30 -3.94 13.16
C PRO A 380 -23.26 -4.96 12.72
N ALA A 381 -23.71 -6.13 12.29
CA ALA A 381 -22.84 -7.13 11.70
C ALA A 381 -22.22 -6.59 10.38
N PRO A 382 -20.93 -6.84 10.13
CA PRO A 382 -20.30 -6.42 8.88
C PRO A 382 -20.96 -7.04 7.64
N ARG A 383 -21.08 -6.25 6.58
CA ARG A 383 -21.54 -6.67 5.25
C ARG A 383 -20.36 -7.01 4.36
N VAL A 384 -20.62 -7.62 3.20
CA VAL A 384 -19.59 -7.91 2.17
C VAL A 384 -18.87 -6.64 1.71
N THR A 385 -19.54 -5.49 1.72
CA THR A 385 -18.99 -4.18 1.34
C THR A 385 -18.43 -3.37 2.52
N THR A 386 -18.56 -3.84 3.77
CA THR A 386 -18.00 -3.12 4.92
C THR A 386 -16.47 -3.09 4.78
N PRO A 387 -15.82 -1.91 4.89
CA PRO A 387 -14.37 -1.76 4.75
C PRO A 387 -13.57 -2.68 5.68
N VAL A 388 -12.41 -3.16 5.20
CA VAL A 388 -11.56 -4.09 5.96
C VAL A 388 -11.10 -3.49 7.29
N ASP A 389 -10.77 -2.19 7.33
CA ASP A 389 -10.35 -1.50 8.55
C ASP A 389 -11.48 -1.42 9.58
N HIS A 390 -12.74 -1.25 9.15
CA HIS A 390 -13.90 -1.30 10.05
C HIS A 390 -14.11 -2.70 10.64
N ARG A 391 -13.95 -3.76 9.83
CA ARG A 391 -14.04 -5.15 10.32
C ARG A 391 -12.94 -5.46 11.33
N MET A 392 -11.71 -5.05 11.03
CA MET A 392 -10.58 -5.24 11.94
C MET A 392 -10.77 -4.43 13.24
N LEU A 393 -11.32 -3.22 13.16
CA LEU A 393 -11.66 -2.43 14.34
C LEU A 393 -12.76 -3.07 15.19
N LEU A 394 -13.77 -3.68 14.58
CA LEU A 394 -14.81 -4.42 15.32
C LEU A 394 -14.22 -5.61 16.07
N ARG A 395 -13.33 -6.38 15.40
CA ARG A 395 -12.58 -7.47 16.04
C ARG A 395 -11.75 -6.95 17.20
N LEU A 396 -11.10 -5.80 17.02
CA LEU A 396 -10.28 -5.17 18.05
C LEU A 396 -11.12 -4.71 19.24
N CYS A 397 -12.27 -4.05 19.03
CA CYS A 397 -13.16 -3.63 20.10
C CYS A 397 -13.65 -4.82 20.93
N ARG A 398 -14.06 -5.92 20.27
CA ARG A 398 -14.46 -7.16 20.95
C ARG A 398 -13.30 -7.78 21.73
N ALA A 399 -12.09 -7.74 21.17
CA ALA A 399 -10.92 -8.27 21.84
C ALA A 399 -10.52 -7.41 23.06
N GLU A 400 -10.50 -6.08 22.92
CA GLU A 400 -10.19 -5.14 24.00
C GLU A 400 -11.22 -5.21 25.14
N LEU A 401 -12.52 -5.34 24.83
CA LEU A 401 -13.57 -5.53 25.84
C LEU A 401 -13.35 -6.84 26.61
N ALA A 402 -13.13 -7.95 25.90
CA ALA A 402 -12.86 -9.25 26.52
C ALA A 402 -11.60 -9.20 27.41
N VAL A 403 -10.56 -8.47 27.02
CA VAL A 403 -9.38 -8.24 27.88
C VAL A 403 -9.77 -7.50 29.15
N ALA A 404 -10.54 -6.42 29.03
CA ALA A 404 -10.97 -5.63 30.18
C ALA A 404 -11.86 -6.43 31.15
N GLU A 405 -12.68 -7.34 30.62
CA GLU A 405 -13.50 -8.31 31.37
C GLU A 405 -12.70 -9.52 31.90
N ARG A 406 -11.40 -9.59 31.59
CA ARG A 406 -10.48 -10.69 31.96
C ARG A 406 -10.77 -12.02 31.27
N ASP A 407 -11.48 -12.02 30.15
CA ASP A 407 -11.63 -13.18 29.25
C ASP A 407 -10.57 -13.18 28.13
N VAL A 408 -9.36 -13.58 28.52
CA VAL A 408 -8.23 -13.71 27.59
C VAL A 408 -8.52 -14.71 26.46
N ARG A 409 -9.35 -15.74 26.70
CA ARG A 409 -9.67 -16.75 25.69
C ARG A 409 -10.51 -16.14 24.58
N ALA A 410 -11.55 -15.38 24.93
CA ALA A 410 -12.37 -14.67 23.96
C ALA A 410 -11.56 -13.61 23.20
N ALA A 411 -10.69 -12.86 23.89
CA ALA A 411 -9.82 -11.87 23.26
C ALA A 411 -8.92 -12.49 22.18
N LEU A 412 -8.22 -13.57 22.51
CA LEU A 412 -7.37 -14.31 21.57
C LEU A 412 -8.18 -14.96 20.43
N ALA A 413 -9.43 -15.37 20.68
CA ALA A 413 -10.31 -15.89 19.64
C ALA A 413 -10.69 -14.80 18.62
N GLN A 414 -10.99 -13.57 19.07
CA GLN A 414 -11.27 -12.44 18.19
C GLN A 414 -10.05 -12.02 17.37
N ALA A 415 -8.88 -11.95 17.99
CA ALA A 415 -7.63 -11.68 17.28
C ALA A 415 -7.35 -12.73 16.19
N ARG A 416 -7.58 -14.02 16.49
CA ARG A 416 -7.40 -15.12 15.53
C ARG A 416 -8.39 -15.00 14.37
N ALA A 417 -9.66 -14.73 14.67
CA ALA A 417 -10.69 -14.56 13.66
C ALA A 417 -10.36 -13.37 12.73
N GLY A 418 -9.95 -12.23 13.29
CA GLY A 418 -9.55 -11.06 12.51
C GLY A 418 -8.34 -11.31 11.61
N LEU A 419 -7.26 -11.90 12.13
CA LEU A 419 -6.07 -12.22 11.30
C LEU A 419 -6.38 -13.27 10.23
N SER A 420 -7.28 -14.22 10.50
CA SER A 420 -7.73 -15.19 9.50
C SER A 420 -8.52 -14.50 8.40
N GLU A 421 -9.46 -13.62 8.75
CA GLU A 421 -10.24 -12.82 7.80
C GLU A 421 -9.34 -11.93 6.93
N LEU A 422 -8.34 -11.26 7.53
CA LEU A 422 -7.34 -10.49 6.81
C LEU A 422 -6.49 -11.36 5.87
N GLY A 423 -6.18 -12.59 6.28
CA GLY A 423 -5.51 -13.58 5.44
C GLY A 423 -6.24 -13.84 4.12
N HIS A 424 -7.56 -14.04 4.17
CA HIS A 424 -8.37 -14.26 2.96
C HIS A 424 -8.37 -13.06 2.01
N THR A 425 -8.38 -11.83 2.57
CA THR A 425 -8.24 -10.60 1.77
C THR A 425 -6.86 -10.52 1.13
N ARG A 426 -5.81 -10.89 1.86
CA ARG A 426 -4.42 -10.91 1.38
C ARG A 426 -4.20 -11.94 0.27
N ASP A 427 -4.84 -13.10 0.35
CA ASP A 427 -4.74 -14.19 -0.64
C ASP A 427 -5.24 -13.77 -2.04
N ARG A 428 -6.00 -12.67 -2.12
CA ARG A 428 -6.51 -12.08 -3.36
C ARG A 428 -5.66 -10.92 -3.89
N MET A 429 -4.63 -10.49 -3.18
CA MET A 429 -3.81 -9.34 -3.55
C MET A 429 -2.85 -9.65 -4.71
N GLY A 430 -2.63 -8.64 -5.56
CA GLY A 430 -1.72 -8.72 -6.70
C GLY A 430 -0.33 -8.20 -6.37
N GLY A 431 0.70 -8.96 -6.75
CA GLY A 431 2.10 -8.59 -6.51
C GLY A 431 2.52 -8.57 -5.02
N LEU A 432 3.84 -8.50 -4.81
CA LEU A 432 4.46 -8.58 -3.48
C LEU A 432 4.07 -7.41 -2.57
N GLU A 433 3.93 -6.21 -3.13
CA GLU A 433 3.69 -4.99 -2.34
C GLU A 433 2.32 -4.95 -1.68
N LEU A 434 1.26 -5.29 -2.42
CA LEU A 434 -0.10 -5.31 -1.87
C LEU A 434 -0.23 -6.40 -0.80
N VAL A 435 0.40 -7.56 -1.00
CA VAL A 435 0.42 -8.66 -0.01
C VAL A 435 1.00 -8.16 1.32
N CYS A 436 2.17 -7.51 1.29
CA CYS A 436 2.79 -6.95 2.49
C CYS A 436 2.00 -5.76 3.06
N GLY A 437 1.45 -4.88 2.20
CA GLY A 437 0.69 -3.71 2.61
C GLY A 437 -0.49 -4.05 3.53
N THR A 438 -1.16 -5.19 3.28
CA THR A 438 -2.31 -5.61 4.10
C THR A 438 -2.01 -5.77 5.59
N ALA A 439 -0.75 -6.00 5.98
CA ALA A 439 -0.35 -6.20 7.37
C ALA A 439 -0.69 -5.00 8.27
N VAL A 440 -0.78 -3.79 7.70
CA VAL A 440 -1.15 -2.57 8.45
C VAL A 440 -2.51 -2.70 9.14
N HIS A 441 -3.47 -3.40 8.52
CA HIS A 441 -4.83 -3.57 9.04
C HIS A 441 -4.93 -4.56 10.20
N GLY A 442 -3.95 -5.48 10.33
CA GLY A 442 -3.92 -6.51 11.38
C GLY A 442 -3.04 -6.16 12.57
N ARG A 443 -2.29 -5.06 12.50
CA ARG A 443 -1.22 -4.71 13.45
C ARG A 443 -1.69 -4.73 14.91
N HIS A 444 -2.74 -3.97 15.24
CA HIS A 444 -3.22 -3.87 16.63
C HIS A 444 -3.73 -5.21 17.19
N LEU A 445 -4.35 -6.06 16.36
CA LEU A 445 -4.79 -7.40 16.78
C LEU A 445 -3.59 -8.30 17.07
N GLY A 446 -2.55 -8.22 16.24
CA GLY A 446 -1.32 -8.96 16.43
C GLY A 446 -0.57 -8.54 17.70
N GLU A 447 -0.37 -7.23 17.89
CA GLU A 447 0.25 -6.64 19.08
C GLU A 447 -0.51 -7.04 20.35
N LEU A 448 -1.85 -6.93 20.34
CA LEU A 448 -2.69 -7.35 21.45
C LEU A 448 -2.51 -8.83 21.79
N ALA A 449 -2.53 -9.70 20.78
CA ALA A 449 -2.42 -11.14 21.00
C ALA A 449 -1.04 -11.55 21.55
N VAL A 450 0.04 -10.97 21.02
CA VAL A 450 1.40 -11.18 21.51
C VAL A 450 1.51 -10.73 22.97
N ARG A 451 1.04 -9.52 23.29
CA ARG A 451 1.03 -8.99 24.66
C ARG A 451 0.30 -9.92 25.64
N LEU A 452 -0.92 -10.33 25.31
CA LEU A 452 -1.74 -11.20 26.17
C LEU A 452 -1.07 -12.55 26.48
N VAL A 453 -0.32 -13.10 25.52
CA VAL A 453 0.42 -14.35 25.74
C VAL A 453 1.64 -14.13 26.63
N LEU A 454 2.31 -12.98 26.51
CA LEU A 454 3.50 -12.62 27.29
C LEU A 454 3.20 -12.25 28.75
N GLU A 455 2.07 -11.58 28.99
CA GLU A 455 1.61 -11.14 30.30
C GLU A 455 0.81 -12.20 31.06
N GLY A 456 0.42 -13.28 30.39
CA GLY A 456 -0.33 -14.37 31.01
C GLY A 456 0.40 -14.98 32.21
N PRO A 457 -0.34 -15.50 33.22
CA PRO A 457 0.24 -16.04 34.46
C PRO A 457 1.15 -17.26 34.23
N ARG A 458 0.98 -17.95 33.10
CA ARG A 458 1.85 -19.04 32.63
C ARG A 458 2.19 -18.78 31.16
N PRO A 459 3.23 -17.98 30.88
CA PRO A 459 3.65 -17.73 29.51
C PRO A 459 4.04 -19.05 28.83
N ASP A 460 3.47 -19.31 27.67
CA ASP A 460 3.68 -20.54 26.91
C ASP A 460 4.41 -20.22 25.61
N ALA A 461 5.66 -20.67 25.52
CA ALA A 461 6.55 -20.45 24.38
C ALA A 461 5.94 -20.99 23.06
N ARG A 462 5.19 -22.10 23.10
CA ARG A 462 4.56 -22.70 21.92
C ARG A 462 3.39 -21.86 21.42
N ARG A 463 2.62 -21.28 22.34
CA ARG A 463 1.56 -20.31 21.97
C ARG A 463 2.15 -19.04 21.40
N LEU A 464 3.20 -18.49 22.02
CA LEU A 464 3.86 -17.28 21.52
C LEU A 464 4.40 -17.51 20.11
N PHE A 465 5.13 -18.61 19.89
CA PHE A 465 5.58 -19.03 18.56
C PHE A 465 4.45 -19.00 17.53
N GLY A 466 3.33 -19.65 17.83
CA GLY A 466 2.18 -19.69 16.92
C GLY A 466 1.58 -18.31 16.63
N TRP A 467 1.61 -17.38 17.57
CA TRP A 467 1.14 -16.01 17.34
C TRP A 467 2.11 -15.21 16.49
N LEU A 468 3.41 -15.31 16.74
CA LEU A 468 4.44 -14.65 15.91
C LEU A 468 4.31 -15.08 14.45
N GLU A 469 4.17 -16.38 14.18
CA GLU A 469 4.00 -16.89 12.81
C GLU A 469 2.67 -16.48 12.13
N ARG A 470 1.68 -15.98 12.87
CA ARG A 470 0.41 -15.46 12.30
C ARG A 470 0.45 -13.97 12.01
N THR A 471 1.33 -13.24 12.68
CA THR A 471 1.38 -11.77 12.63
C THR A 471 2.54 -11.27 11.79
N ARG A 472 3.57 -12.09 11.59
CA ARG A 472 4.85 -11.65 11.02
C ARG A 472 5.15 -12.24 9.65
N ALA A 473 5.85 -11.50 8.80
CA ALA A 473 6.49 -11.94 7.57
C ALA A 473 5.59 -12.85 6.71
N GLN A 474 4.33 -12.45 6.54
CA GLN A 474 3.29 -13.28 5.95
C GLN A 474 3.47 -13.46 4.45
N VAL A 475 4.23 -12.59 3.78
CA VAL A 475 4.53 -12.71 2.36
C VAL A 475 5.32 -13.97 2.01
N TYR A 476 6.10 -14.50 2.95
CA TYR A 476 6.94 -15.69 2.75
C TYR A 476 6.18 -17.01 2.87
N ARG A 477 4.88 -16.97 3.18
CA ARG A 477 4.01 -18.15 3.17
C ARG A 477 3.50 -18.50 1.76
N TYR A 478 3.74 -17.65 0.78
CA TYR A 478 3.23 -17.86 -0.57
C TYR A 478 4.25 -18.63 -1.40
N GLU A 479 3.74 -19.59 -2.18
CA GLU A 479 4.48 -20.18 -3.29
C GLU A 479 4.30 -19.29 -4.52
N PRO A 480 5.37 -18.65 -5.02
CA PRO A 480 5.28 -17.77 -6.18
C PRO A 480 4.72 -18.53 -7.39
N MET A 481 3.79 -17.90 -8.09
CA MET A 481 3.30 -18.43 -9.36
C MET A 481 4.08 -17.78 -10.51
N PRO A 482 4.40 -18.52 -11.59
CA PRO A 482 5.04 -17.94 -12.76
C PRO A 482 4.17 -16.79 -13.28
N ASP A 483 4.77 -15.60 -13.42
CA ASP A 483 4.07 -14.42 -13.89
C ASP A 483 3.57 -14.61 -15.32
N ILE A 484 2.39 -14.07 -15.63
CA ILE A 484 1.99 -13.85 -17.03
C ILE A 484 2.75 -12.60 -17.45
N ALA A 485 3.86 -12.79 -18.17
CA ALA A 485 4.71 -11.69 -18.61
C ALA A 485 3.88 -10.58 -19.28
N ASP A 486 3.71 -9.43 -18.60
CA ASP A 486 3.19 -8.21 -19.23
C ASP A 486 4.38 -7.52 -19.95
N PRO A 487 4.41 -7.49 -21.30
CA PRO A 487 5.49 -6.88 -22.04
C PRO A 487 5.68 -5.39 -21.71
N ARG A 488 4.64 -4.71 -21.23
CA ARG A 488 4.69 -3.28 -20.89
C ARG A 488 5.52 -3.01 -19.64
N VAL A 489 5.51 -3.93 -18.68
CA VAL A 489 6.34 -3.80 -17.46
C VAL A 489 7.81 -3.90 -17.85
N ALA A 490 8.16 -4.87 -18.70
CA ALA A 490 9.53 -5.06 -19.19
C ALA A 490 10.00 -3.87 -20.05
N GLU A 491 9.12 -3.28 -20.87
CA GLU A 491 9.44 -2.07 -21.63
C GLU A 491 9.72 -0.87 -20.71
N LYS A 492 8.86 -0.64 -19.70
CA LYS A 492 9.04 0.47 -18.74
C LYS A 492 10.24 0.25 -17.81
N ALA A 493 10.54 -0.99 -17.46
CA ALA A 493 11.77 -1.38 -16.79
C ALA A 493 13.01 -0.93 -17.58
N ALA A 494 13.04 -1.22 -18.88
CA ALA A 494 14.14 -0.88 -19.77
C ALA A 494 14.28 0.64 -19.94
N GLU A 495 13.16 1.37 -20.08
CA GLU A 495 13.17 2.85 -20.08
C GLU A 495 13.75 3.42 -18.78
N LEU A 496 13.31 2.90 -17.62
CA LEU A 496 13.80 3.30 -16.31
C LEU A 496 15.31 3.07 -16.19
N ARG A 497 15.77 1.89 -16.59
CA ARG A 497 17.18 1.50 -16.59
C ARG A 497 18.04 2.47 -17.39
N LEU A 498 17.62 2.78 -18.62
CA LEU A 498 18.30 3.73 -19.49
C LEU A 498 18.35 5.13 -18.87
N ALA A 499 17.23 5.58 -18.28
CA ALA A 499 17.14 6.89 -17.63
C ALA A 499 18.07 6.97 -16.40
N LYS A 500 18.11 5.94 -15.55
CA LYS A 500 19.02 5.89 -14.38
C LYS A 500 20.48 5.86 -14.80
N ARG A 501 20.84 5.05 -15.81
CA ARG A 501 22.20 5.02 -16.36
C ARG A 501 22.62 6.38 -16.88
N THR A 502 21.74 7.06 -17.61
CA THR A 502 21.99 8.41 -18.11
C THR A 502 22.17 9.41 -16.96
N ALA A 503 21.33 9.34 -15.92
CA ALA A 503 21.46 10.18 -14.74
C ALA A 503 22.81 9.99 -14.03
N GLN A 504 23.26 8.75 -13.89
CA GLN A 504 24.56 8.42 -13.31
C GLN A 504 25.72 8.98 -14.15
N LEU A 505 25.70 8.81 -15.47
CA LEU A 505 26.73 9.37 -16.37
C LEU A 505 26.79 10.91 -16.29
N VAL A 506 25.64 11.57 -16.18
CA VAL A 506 25.56 13.03 -16.00
C VAL A 506 26.19 13.46 -14.67
N ARG A 507 25.94 12.73 -13.57
CA ARG A 507 26.57 12.98 -12.27
C ARG A 507 28.08 12.78 -12.33
N LEU A 508 28.55 11.70 -12.96
CA LEU A 508 29.99 11.42 -13.13
C LEU A 508 30.70 12.50 -13.96
N ALA A 509 29.99 13.13 -14.90
CA ALA A 509 30.48 14.29 -15.65
C ALA A 509 30.43 15.62 -14.86
N GLY A 510 30.11 15.58 -13.56
CA GLY A 510 30.03 16.76 -12.69
C GLY A 510 28.82 17.68 -12.96
N ARG A 511 27.79 17.18 -13.65
CA ARG A 511 26.59 17.95 -14.02
C ARG A 511 25.39 17.54 -13.18
N SER A 512 24.42 18.45 -13.02
CA SER A 512 23.16 18.15 -12.33
C SER A 512 22.29 17.19 -13.16
N ALA A 513 21.83 16.12 -12.52
CA ALA A 513 20.93 15.11 -13.08
C ALA A 513 19.47 15.26 -12.61
N GLU A 514 19.12 16.36 -11.95
CA GLU A 514 17.82 16.55 -11.27
C GLU A 514 16.60 16.29 -12.17
N LYS A 515 16.66 16.70 -13.45
CA LYS A 515 15.57 16.45 -14.41
C LYS A 515 15.40 14.95 -14.72
N LEU A 516 16.53 14.23 -14.87
CA LEU A 516 16.54 12.79 -15.11
C LEU A 516 16.07 12.04 -13.87
N GLU A 517 16.43 12.49 -12.66
CA GLU A 517 15.98 11.90 -11.40
C GLU A 517 14.46 12.01 -11.21
N LYS A 518 13.88 13.16 -11.56
CA LYS A 518 12.41 13.31 -11.59
C LYS A 518 11.76 12.37 -12.60
N GLN A 519 12.40 12.14 -13.74
CA GLN A 519 11.92 11.21 -14.77
C GLN A 519 12.05 9.75 -14.31
N THR A 520 13.16 9.34 -13.68
CA THR A 520 13.35 7.99 -13.16
C THR A 520 12.34 7.70 -12.05
N ALA A 521 12.11 8.63 -11.13
CA ALA A 521 11.09 8.48 -10.10
C ALA A 521 9.68 8.34 -10.69
N ALA A 522 9.39 8.99 -11.83
CA ALA A 522 8.11 8.80 -12.52
C ALA A 522 7.99 7.42 -13.20
N LEU A 523 9.10 6.90 -13.76
CA LEU A 523 9.14 5.59 -14.41
C LEU A 523 9.09 4.44 -13.38
N GLU A 524 9.80 4.54 -12.25
CA GLU A 524 9.69 3.60 -11.12
C GLU A 524 8.23 3.41 -10.71
N ARG A 525 7.54 4.52 -10.48
CA ARG A 525 6.10 4.51 -10.13
C ARG A 525 5.20 3.94 -11.21
N GLU A 526 5.58 3.97 -12.48
CA GLU A 526 4.81 3.30 -13.54
C GLU A 526 5.03 1.79 -13.51
N VAL A 527 6.27 1.34 -13.28
CA VAL A 527 6.62 -0.09 -13.13
C VAL A 527 5.92 -0.68 -11.91
N GLU A 528 5.94 0.01 -10.75
CA GLU A 528 5.21 -0.37 -9.53
C GLU A 528 3.74 -0.60 -9.79
N ARG A 529 3.09 0.42 -10.38
CA ARG A 529 1.66 0.40 -10.63
C ARG A 529 1.24 -0.81 -11.45
N GLN A 530 2.01 -1.16 -12.48
CA GLN A 530 1.70 -2.29 -13.33
C GLN A 530 1.87 -3.64 -12.59
N GLY A 531 2.75 -3.72 -11.60
CA GLY A 531 2.93 -4.90 -10.76
C GLY A 531 1.73 -5.23 -9.85
N TRP A 532 0.96 -4.22 -9.41
CA TRP A 532 -0.15 -4.41 -8.46
C TRP A 532 -1.36 -5.17 -9.03
N TYR A 533 -1.49 -5.26 -10.35
CA TYR A 533 -2.67 -5.84 -11.00
C TYR A 533 -2.35 -6.85 -12.11
N ALA A 534 -1.11 -7.33 -12.20
CA ALA A 534 -0.71 -8.33 -13.19
C ALA A 534 -1.32 -9.72 -12.88
N SER A 535 -1.15 -10.23 -11.65
CA SER A 535 -1.68 -11.51 -11.17
C SER A 535 -1.54 -11.66 -9.65
N PRO A 536 -2.27 -12.58 -8.99
CA PRO A 536 -2.02 -12.95 -7.60
C PRO A 536 -0.55 -13.35 -7.43
N TRP A 537 0.09 -12.87 -6.35
CA TRP A 537 1.53 -13.11 -6.11
C TRP A 537 1.90 -14.60 -6.08
N GLY A 538 1.06 -15.41 -5.44
CA GLY A 538 1.36 -16.83 -5.26
C GLY A 538 0.22 -17.61 -4.64
N ARG A 539 0.41 -18.92 -4.50
CA ARG A 539 -0.54 -19.78 -3.78
C ARG A 539 -0.23 -19.73 -2.28
N PRO A 540 -1.21 -19.39 -1.42
CA PRO A 540 -0.97 -19.34 0.02
C PRO A 540 -0.71 -20.72 0.60
N ARG A 541 0.27 -20.83 1.51
CA ARG A 541 0.51 -22.02 2.34
C ARG A 541 0.13 -21.73 3.80
N PRO A 542 -0.21 -22.77 4.58
CA PRO A 542 -0.41 -22.63 6.02
C PRO A 542 0.85 -22.09 6.71
N VAL A 543 0.65 -21.31 7.77
CA VAL A 543 1.75 -20.90 8.66
C VAL A 543 2.33 -22.11 9.37
N ALA A 544 3.66 -22.13 9.55
CA ALA A 544 4.34 -23.27 10.16
C ALA A 544 3.96 -23.42 11.64
N THR A 545 3.80 -24.67 12.07
CA THR A 545 3.61 -25.01 13.47
C THR A 545 4.91 -25.48 14.10
N LEU A 546 4.99 -25.46 15.43
CA LEU A 546 6.18 -25.94 16.13
C LEU A 546 6.47 -27.41 15.80
N GLU A 547 5.42 -28.21 15.60
CA GLU A 547 5.53 -29.65 15.29
C GLU A 547 6.08 -29.90 13.89
N ALA A 548 5.89 -28.95 12.96
CA ALA A 548 6.48 -29.01 11.63
C ALA A 548 7.93 -28.50 11.61
N VAL A 549 8.24 -27.47 12.43
CA VAL A 549 9.57 -26.84 12.49
C VAL A 549 10.57 -27.70 13.27
N SER A 550 10.17 -28.24 14.42
CA SER A 550 11.02 -28.98 15.34
C SER A 550 11.80 -30.14 14.68
N PRO A 551 11.18 -31.04 13.89
CA PRO A 551 11.90 -32.11 13.21
C PRO A 551 12.86 -31.61 12.12
N ALA A 552 12.48 -30.54 11.41
CA ALA A 552 13.28 -29.98 10.32
C ALA A 552 14.56 -29.31 10.81
N LEU A 553 14.66 -28.96 12.11
CA LEU A 553 15.84 -28.29 12.66
C LEU A 553 17.05 -29.22 12.70
N ASP A 554 16.87 -30.54 12.74
CA ASP A 554 17.96 -31.53 12.64
C ASP A 554 19.20 -31.20 13.49
N GLY A 555 18.98 -30.97 14.79
CA GLY A 555 20.04 -30.61 15.74
C GLY A 555 20.40 -29.11 15.80
N ARG A 556 19.87 -28.27 14.91
CA ARG A 556 19.94 -26.81 14.99
C ARG A 556 19.00 -26.27 16.08
N VAL A 557 19.26 -25.05 16.54
CA VAL A 557 18.39 -24.34 17.51
C VAL A 557 17.84 -23.08 16.87
N LEU A 558 16.51 -22.92 16.91
CA LEU A 558 15.85 -21.70 16.42
C LEU A 558 15.65 -20.71 17.56
N VAL A 559 16.07 -19.47 17.36
CA VAL A 559 15.85 -18.34 18.28
C VAL A 559 15.00 -17.31 17.57
N SER A 560 13.75 -17.17 18.02
CA SER A 560 12.78 -16.23 17.47
C SER A 560 12.55 -15.07 18.43
N PHE A 561 12.97 -13.87 18.02
CA PHE A 561 12.77 -12.64 18.77
C PHE A 561 11.36 -12.07 18.56
N ALA A 562 10.87 -11.39 19.58
CA ALA A 562 9.59 -10.67 19.61
C ALA A 562 9.71 -9.45 20.52
N THR A 563 8.92 -8.42 20.26
CA THR A 563 8.84 -7.23 21.12
C THR A 563 7.42 -6.97 21.60
N SER A 564 7.26 -6.54 22.85
CA SER A 564 5.98 -6.08 23.41
C SER A 564 6.23 -5.04 24.51
N GLU A 565 5.60 -3.87 24.43
CA GLU A 565 5.67 -2.79 25.45
C GLU A 565 7.10 -2.48 25.95
N ASP A 566 8.02 -2.27 25.00
CA ASP A 566 9.47 -2.08 25.22
C ASP A 566 10.23 -3.29 25.80
N GLN A 567 9.67 -4.50 25.79
CA GLN A 567 10.39 -5.71 26.19
C GLN A 567 10.76 -6.57 24.98
N VAL A 568 12.01 -7.02 24.92
CA VAL A 568 12.47 -8.06 24.00
C VAL A 568 12.30 -9.43 24.65
N VAL A 569 11.77 -10.38 23.90
CA VAL A 569 11.62 -11.77 24.30
C VAL A 569 12.12 -12.67 23.19
N ALA A 570 12.82 -13.76 23.56
CA ALA A 570 13.20 -14.82 22.63
C ALA A 570 12.43 -16.10 22.91
N VAL A 571 11.90 -16.71 21.85
CA VAL A 571 11.43 -18.10 21.84
C VAL A 571 12.54 -18.98 21.27
N VAL A 572 13.10 -19.86 22.10
CA VAL A 572 14.16 -20.79 21.75
C VAL A 572 13.55 -22.18 21.54
N VAL A 573 13.66 -22.71 20.32
CA VAL A 573 13.16 -24.02 19.92
C VAL A 573 14.34 -24.98 19.75
N CYS A 574 14.35 -26.06 20.53
CA CYS A 574 15.36 -27.10 20.49
C CYS A 574 14.68 -28.47 20.64
N GLY A 575 14.95 -29.39 19.71
CA GLY A 575 14.22 -30.65 19.61
C GLY A 575 12.71 -30.41 19.52
N THR A 576 11.92 -31.13 20.32
CA THR A 576 10.45 -30.99 20.37
C THR A 576 9.95 -29.90 21.33
N GLY A 577 10.86 -29.18 22.00
CA GLY A 577 10.53 -28.20 23.05
C GLY A 577 10.73 -26.76 22.61
N ALA A 578 9.99 -25.85 23.24
CA ALA A 578 10.21 -24.41 23.13
C ALA A 578 10.35 -23.80 24.54
N ARG A 579 11.29 -22.88 24.71
CA ARG A 579 11.50 -22.08 25.92
C ARG A 579 11.42 -20.61 25.59
N MET A 580 11.02 -19.80 26.57
CA MET A 580 10.90 -18.36 26.41
C MET A 580 11.82 -17.65 27.39
N VAL A 581 12.56 -16.64 26.92
CA VAL A 581 13.53 -15.87 27.72
C VAL A 581 13.28 -14.38 27.52
N ARG A 582 13.19 -13.62 28.62
CA ARG A 582 13.06 -12.15 28.58
C ARG A 582 14.44 -11.52 28.53
N LEU A 583 14.63 -10.54 27.64
CA LEU A 583 15.93 -9.99 27.25
C LEU A 583 16.06 -8.48 27.51
N GLY A 584 15.15 -7.88 28.27
CA GLY A 584 15.22 -6.46 28.65
C GLY A 584 14.63 -5.51 27.60
N SER A 585 15.14 -4.27 27.54
CA SER A 585 14.52 -3.18 26.75
C SER A 585 14.69 -3.35 25.24
N ALA A 586 13.59 -3.17 24.49
CA ALA A 586 13.61 -3.15 23.02
C ALA A 586 14.25 -1.88 22.46
N SER A 587 14.05 -0.75 23.13
CA SER A 587 14.65 0.54 22.77
C SER A 587 16.17 0.51 22.91
N ASP A 588 16.69 -0.05 23.99
CA ASP A 588 18.14 -0.20 24.19
C ASP A 588 18.77 -1.10 23.10
N ALA A 589 18.12 -2.23 22.79
CA ALA A 589 18.58 -3.14 21.75
C ALA A 589 18.55 -2.47 20.36
N ALA A 590 17.50 -1.71 20.04
CA ALA A 590 17.38 -0.97 18.79
C ALA A 590 18.45 0.12 18.66
N GLU A 591 18.74 0.86 19.74
CA GLU A 591 19.79 1.87 19.75
C GLU A 591 21.18 1.26 19.53
N LEU A 592 21.49 0.15 20.21
CA LEU A 592 22.77 -0.55 20.02
C LEU A 592 22.90 -1.13 18.61
N ALA A 593 21.83 -1.68 18.04
CA ALA A 593 21.81 -2.18 16.67
C ALA A 593 22.06 -1.06 15.65
N ALA A 594 21.39 0.09 15.80
CA ALA A 594 21.57 1.24 14.93
C ALA A 594 23.01 1.81 15.01
N ARG A 595 23.57 1.92 16.22
CA ARG A 595 24.97 2.37 16.42
C ARG A 595 25.97 1.40 15.80
N LEU A 596 25.79 0.09 16.02
CA LEU A 596 26.66 -0.93 15.42
C LEU A 596 26.61 -0.84 13.90
N HIS A 597 25.42 -0.81 13.30
CA HIS A 597 25.24 -0.69 11.85
C HIS A 597 25.98 0.54 11.28
N ALA A 598 25.80 1.72 11.91
CA ALA A 598 26.49 2.94 11.50
C ALA A 598 28.02 2.84 11.64
N ASP A 599 28.54 2.22 12.70
CA ASP A 599 29.99 2.02 12.88
C ASP A 599 30.56 1.12 11.77
N LEU A 600 29.83 0.08 11.34
CA LEU A 600 30.28 -0.80 10.26
C LEU A 600 30.26 -0.11 8.90
N ASP A 601 29.28 0.75 8.63
CA ASP A 601 29.27 1.57 7.40
C ASP A 601 30.48 2.50 7.33
N VAL A 602 30.89 3.06 8.46
CA VAL A 602 32.10 3.88 8.55
C VAL A 602 33.35 3.04 8.32
N LEU A 603 33.39 1.78 8.75
CA LEU A 603 34.52 0.86 8.56
C LEU A 603 34.64 0.29 7.14
N ALA A 604 33.61 0.43 6.31
CA ALA A 604 33.56 -0.22 5.00
C ALA A 604 34.74 0.12 4.07
N PRO A 605 35.18 1.38 3.90
CA PRO A 605 36.29 1.67 3.00
C PRO A 605 37.60 0.97 3.43
N ASP A 606 38.27 0.33 2.47
CA ASP A 606 39.55 -0.37 2.70
C ASP A 606 40.72 0.60 2.92
N THR A 607 40.59 1.85 2.47
CA THR A 607 41.65 2.88 2.53
C THR A 607 41.62 3.77 3.78
N LEU A 608 40.87 3.40 4.82
CA LEU A 608 40.79 4.21 6.04
C LEU A 608 42.12 4.27 6.79
N PRO A 609 42.52 5.43 7.34
CA PRO A 609 43.72 5.53 8.18
C PRO A 609 43.62 4.64 9.43
N PRO A 610 44.70 3.94 9.84
CA PRO A 610 44.65 3.03 10.99
C PRO A 610 44.09 3.62 12.29
N PRO A 611 44.42 4.88 12.69
CA PRO A 611 43.84 5.47 13.90
C PRO A 611 42.31 5.61 13.85
N VAL A 612 41.73 5.87 12.68
CA VAL A 612 40.28 5.94 12.49
C VAL A 612 39.68 4.54 12.61
N VAL A 613 40.32 3.56 11.98
CA VAL A 613 39.89 2.15 12.06
C VAL A 613 39.85 1.68 13.51
N ASP A 614 40.89 1.97 14.31
CA ASP A 614 40.97 1.54 15.71
C ASP A 614 39.85 2.15 16.57
N VAL A 615 39.59 3.46 16.40
CA VAL A 615 38.54 4.16 17.15
C VAL A 615 37.15 3.62 16.81
N VAL A 616 36.85 3.43 15.53
CA VAL A 616 35.54 2.96 15.08
C VAL A 616 35.36 1.47 15.42
N LYS A 617 36.39 0.63 15.25
CA LYS A 617 36.34 -0.78 15.70
C LYS A 617 36.10 -0.89 17.20
N ALA A 618 36.70 -0.01 18.02
CA ALA A 618 36.43 0.02 19.45
C ALA A 618 34.98 0.43 19.78
N SER A 619 34.37 1.31 18.98
CA SER A 619 32.95 1.65 19.09
C SER A 619 32.05 0.48 18.72
N ALA A 620 32.29 -0.12 17.55
CA ALA A 620 31.56 -1.30 17.08
C ALA A 620 31.63 -2.43 18.10
N ALA A 621 32.80 -2.70 18.69
CA ALA A 621 32.97 -3.72 19.71
C ALA A 621 32.18 -3.46 20.99
N ARG A 622 32.04 -2.20 21.41
CA ARG A 622 31.18 -1.84 22.56
C ARG A 622 29.70 -2.08 22.25
N SER A 623 29.25 -1.64 21.08
CA SER A 623 27.85 -1.83 20.64
C SER A 623 27.50 -3.31 20.47
N ALA A 624 28.37 -4.07 19.80
CA ALA A 624 28.24 -5.53 19.64
C ALA A 624 28.30 -6.26 20.98
N GLY A 625 29.21 -5.90 21.89
CA GLY A 625 29.27 -6.47 23.23
C GLY A 625 28.02 -6.17 24.08
N GLY A 626 27.43 -4.98 23.91
CA GLY A 626 26.15 -4.62 24.53
C GLY A 626 25.00 -5.50 24.05
N LEU A 627 24.86 -5.65 22.72
CA LEU A 627 23.86 -6.53 22.11
C LEU A 627 24.05 -7.98 22.51
N ASP A 628 25.29 -8.47 22.50
CA ASP A 628 25.61 -9.85 22.88
C ASP A 628 25.22 -10.15 24.32
N LYS A 629 25.61 -9.26 25.24
CA LYS A 629 25.25 -9.36 26.67
C LYS A 629 23.74 -9.37 26.88
N GLN A 630 23.01 -8.58 26.10
CA GLN A 630 21.56 -8.48 26.23
C GLN A 630 20.82 -9.66 25.58
N LEU A 631 21.18 -10.02 24.35
CA LEU A 631 20.38 -10.88 23.48
C LEU A 631 20.86 -12.33 23.45
N ILE A 632 22.18 -12.57 23.56
CA ILE A 632 22.78 -13.90 23.32
C ILE A 632 23.24 -14.57 24.61
N GLN A 633 23.95 -13.85 25.48
CA GLN A 633 24.47 -14.43 26.74
C GLN A 633 23.39 -15.09 27.60
N PRO A 634 22.16 -14.54 27.73
CA PRO A 634 21.08 -15.20 28.47
C PRO A 634 20.60 -16.52 27.85
N LEU A 635 20.91 -16.76 26.57
CA LEU A 635 20.47 -17.92 25.80
C LEU A 635 21.53 -19.04 25.73
N LEU A 636 22.78 -18.79 26.13
CA LEU A 636 23.91 -19.71 25.97
C LEU A 636 23.63 -21.13 26.50
N SER A 637 22.99 -21.23 27.67
CA SER A 637 22.63 -22.52 28.27
C SER A 637 21.59 -23.33 27.49
N LEU A 638 20.81 -22.66 26.63
CA LEU A 638 19.77 -23.27 25.80
C LEU A 638 20.28 -23.63 24.42
N ILE A 639 21.16 -22.80 23.86
CA ILE A 639 21.66 -22.96 22.50
C ILE A 639 22.91 -23.85 22.41
N GLY A 640 23.70 -23.95 23.50
CA GLY A 640 24.95 -24.73 23.53
C GLY A 640 25.88 -24.33 22.39
N ASP A 641 26.49 -25.33 21.73
CA ASP A 641 27.34 -25.16 20.54
C ASP A 641 26.60 -25.40 19.20
N SER A 642 25.27 -25.56 19.25
CA SER A 642 24.43 -25.89 18.10
C SER A 642 24.47 -24.82 17.01
N GLU A 643 24.28 -25.18 15.75
CA GLU A 643 24.04 -24.19 14.70
C GLU A 643 22.71 -23.46 14.94
N LEU A 644 22.62 -22.19 14.55
CA LEU A 644 21.48 -21.35 14.90
C LEU A 644 20.61 -20.98 13.70
N VAL A 645 19.29 -20.91 13.93
CA VAL A 645 18.33 -20.23 13.06
C VAL A 645 17.83 -19.00 13.82
N ILE A 646 18.21 -17.81 13.39
CA ILE A 646 17.80 -16.55 14.01
C ILE A 646 16.61 -15.96 13.25
N VAL A 647 15.52 -15.70 13.97
CA VAL A 647 14.34 -14.99 13.44
C VAL A 647 14.22 -13.64 14.16
N PRO A 648 14.73 -12.54 13.57
CA PRO A 648 14.71 -11.21 14.18
C PRO A 648 13.32 -10.55 14.09
N THR A 649 13.20 -9.38 14.71
CA THR A 649 12.00 -8.51 14.66
C THR A 649 12.45 -7.04 14.70
N GLY A 650 11.71 -6.15 14.02
CA GLY A 650 11.98 -4.71 14.01
C GLY A 650 13.44 -4.35 13.69
N ALA A 651 14.07 -3.53 14.55
CA ALA A 651 15.45 -3.06 14.35
C ALA A 651 16.51 -4.17 14.38
N LEU A 652 16.19 -5.36 14.91
CA LEU A 652 17.14 -6.47 15.00
C LEU A 652 17.50 -7.10 13.65
N TYR A 653 16.73 -6.80 12.59
CA TYR A 653 17.07 -7.24 11.25
C TYR A 653 18.40 -6.65 10.73
N ALA A 654 18.79 -5.47 11.21
CA ALA A 654 20.04 -4.80 10.83
C ALA A 654 21.28 -5.34 11.57
N VAL A 655 21.12 -6.29 12.50
CA VAL A 655 22.21 -6.82 13.33
C VAL A 655 23.09 -7.78 12.51
N PRO A 656 24.41 -7.54 12.41
CA PRO A 656 25.36 -8.50 11.87
C PRO A 656 25.62 -9.59 12.92
N TRP A 657 24.76 -10.60 13.00
CA TRP A 657 24.79 -11.60 14.08
C TRP A 657 26.16 -12.27 14.27
N GLY A 658 26.91 -12.50 13.19
CA GLY A 658 28.27 -13.06 13.24
C GLY A 658 29.32 -12.15 13.86
N SER A 659 29.01 -10.87 14.10
CA SER A 659 29.90 -9.91 14.79
C SER A 659 29.65 -9.82 16.29
N LEU A 660 28.65 -10.52 16.83
CA LEU A 660 28.44 -10.59 18.28
C LEU A 660 29.44 -11.57 18.91
N PRO A 661 30.17 -11.18 19.98
CA PRO A 661 31.23 -12.00 20.56
C PRO A 661 30.89 -13.47 20.85
N SER A 662 29.68 -13.77 21.35
CA SER A 662 29.27 -15.15 21.65
C SER A 662 28.89 -15.96 20.40
N LEU A 663 28.80 -15.33 19.24
CA LEU A 663 28.45 -15.94 17.94
C LEU A 663 29.61 -15.93 16.94
N TRP A 664 30.79 -15.43 17.31
CA TRP A 664 31.95 -15.39 16.43
C TRP A 664 32.33 -16.79 15.94
N GLY A 665 32.44 -16.95 14.62
CA GLY A 665 32.75 -18.24 13.98
C GLY A 665 31.66 -19.31 14.11
N ARG A 666 30.50 -18.98 14.71
CA ARG A 666 29.38 -19.91 14.87
C ARG A 666 28.52 -19.98 13.61
N PRO A 667 28.23 -21.17 13.07
CA PRO A 667 27.30 -21.31 11.95
C PRO A 667 25.90 -20.86 12.35
N LEU A 668 25.37 -19.89 11.60
CA LEU A 668 24.01 -19.38 11.78
C LEU A 668 23.36 -19.00 10.46
N VAL A 669 22.04 -19.07 10.44
CA VAL A 669 21.19 -18.56 9.37
C VAL A 669 20.18 -17.57 9.94
N VAL A 670 19.78 -16.59 9.14
CA VAL A 670 18.78 -15.59 9.50
C VAL A 670 17.56 -15.79 8.59
N ALA A 671 16.36 -15.81 9.16
CA ALA A 671 15.13 -15.99 8.40
C ALA A 671 14.04 -15.00 8.83
N PRO A 672 13.20 -14.50 7.91
CA PRO A 672 12.10 -13.58 8.28
C PRO A 672 11.07 -14.18 9.24
N SER A 673 10.87 -15.49 9.16
CA SER A 673 10.00 -16.26 10.05
C SER A 673 10.39 -17.73 10.06
N ALA A 674 9.87 -18.50 11.02
CA ALA A 674 10.06 -19.94 11.01
C ALA A 674 9.34 -20.60 9.82
N THR A 675 8.22 -20.02 9.36
CA THR A 675 7.50 -20.40 8.15
C THR A 675 8.35 -20.20 6.90
N ALA A 676 9.02 -19.06 6.79
CA ALA A 676 9.95 -18.78 5.68
C ALA A 676 11.13 -19.76 5.69
N TRP A 677 11.74 -19.97 6.87
CA TRP A 677 12.84 -20.92 7.03
C TRP A 677 12.42 -22.35 6.65
N LEU A 678 11.28 -22.84 7.13
CA LEU A 678 10.80 -24.19 6.83
C LEU A 678 10.47 -24.36 5.34
N SER A 679 9.84 -23.35 4.73
CA SER A 679 9.53 -23.34 3.30
C SER A 679 10.82 -23.40 2.47
N ALA A 680 11.83 -22.62 2.86
CA ALA A 680 13.15 -22.72 2.26
C ALA A 680 13.75 -24.10 2.55
N ALA A 681 13.78 -24.62 3.77
CA ALA A 681 14.41 -25.89 4.14
C ALA A 681 13.81 -27.13 3.43
N THR A 682 12.54 -27.07 3.03
CA THR A 682 11.82 -28.20 2.41
C THR A 682 11.54 -28.01 0.91
N GLY A 683 11.78 -26.82 0.36
CA GLY A 683 11.51 -26.50 -1.04
C GLY A 683 12.37 -27.27 -2.04
N SER A 684 11.80 -27.59 -3.21
CA SER A 684 12.55 -28.13 -4.36
C SER A 684 13.53 -27.10 -4.91
N SER A 685 14.68 -27.56 -5.40
CA SER A 685 15.74 -26.71 -5.95
C SER A 685 16.10 -27.11 -7.37
N PRO A 686 16.43 -26.16 -8.25
CA PRO A 686 17.14 -26.48 -9.48
C PRO A 686 18.49 -27.15 -9.16
N LYS A 687 18.92 -28.08 -10.02
CA LYS A 687 20.29 -28.65 -10.04
C LYS A 687 21.06 -28.13 -11.26
N GLY A 688 20.87 -26.86 -11.57
CA GLY A 688 21.40 -26.26 -12.78
C GLY A 688 22.84 -25.80 -12.63
N ARG A 689 23.23 -24.85 -13.47
CA ARG A 689 24.59 -24.30 -13.56
C ARG A 689 24.96 -23.38 -12.39
N THR A 690 26.27 -23.17 -12.23
CA THR A 690 26.81 -22.04 -11.46
C THR A 690 26.96 -20.82 -12.37
N VAL A 691 26.57 -19.64 -11.87
CA VAL A 691 26.65 -18.36 -12.55
C VAL A 691 27.55 -17.42 -11.76
N LEU A 692 28.51 -16.78 -12.43
CA LEU A 692 29.35 -15.72 -11.87
C LEU A 692 29.06 -14.45 -12.66
N ALA A 693 28.44 -13.44 -12.04
CA ALA A 693 28.10 -12.18 -12.69
C ALA A 693 28.86 -11.01 -12.03
N ARG A 694 29.51 -10.18 -12.85
CA ARG A 694 30.29 -9.03 -12.38
C ARG A 694 29.84 -7.72 -13.02
N GLY A 695 29.49 -6.75 -12.18
CA GLY A 695 29.16 -5.38 -12.57
C GLY A 695 30.38 -4.56 -13.04
N PRO A 696 30.15 -3.46 -13.80
CA PRO A 696 31.20 -2.75 -14.55
C PRO A 696 32.15 -1.87 -13.72
N MET A 697 31.80 -1.52 -12.47
CA MET A 697 32.50 -0.49 -11.67
C MET A 697 33.39 -1.03 -10.56
N LEU A 698 33.57 -2.35 -10.46
CA LEU A 698 34.50 -2.97 -9.51
C LEU A 698 35.93 -2.82 -10.04
N THR A 699 36.60 -1.71 -9.71
CA THR A 699 37.95 -1.34 -10.20
C THR A 699 39.09 -1.70 -9.23
N GLY A 700 38.80 -2.43 -8.15
CA GLY A 700 39.78 -2.78 -7.11
C GLY A 700 40.97 -3.61 -7.59
N LEU A 701 42.11 -3.46 -6.88
CA LEU A 701 43.38 -4.19 -7.07
C LEU A 701 43.28 -5.71 -6.81
N VAL A 702 42.22 -6.18 -6.12
CA VAL A 702 41.98 -7.59 -5.82
C VAL A 702 40.65 -8.00 -6.47
N ALA A 703 40.72 -8.77 -7.57
CA ALA A 703 39.54 -9.30 -8.25
C ALA A 703 39.27 -10.74 -7.77
N GLU A 704 38.11 -10.98 -7.15
CA GLU A 704 37.66 -12.33 -6.80
C GLU A 704 37.44 -13.24 -8.03
N ASP A 705 37.31 -12.67 -9.23
CA ASP A 705 37.01 -13.40 -10.47
C ASP A 705 37.99 -14.51 -10.80
N GLY A 706 39.30 -14.25 -10.67
CA GLY A 706 40.33 -15.23 -10.99
C GLY A 706 40.20 -16.46 -10.08
N PRO A 707 40.29 -16.27 -8.76
CA PRO A 707 40.06 -17.35 -7.80
C PRO A 707 38.70 -18.04 -7.96
N LEU A 708 37.60 -17.32 -8.20
CA LEU A 708 36.28 -17.93 -8.36
C LEU A 708 36.15 -18.75 -9.65
N ARG A 709 36.83 -18.36 -10.74
CA ARG A 709 36.91 -19.15 -11.98
C ARG A 709 37.75 -20.42 -11.80
N GLU A 710 38.76 -20.39 -10.93
CA GLU A 710 39.50 -21.59 -10.54
C GLU A 710 38.65 -22.54 -9.69
N VAL A 711 37.82 -21.99 -8.79
CA VAL A 711 36.88 -22.77 -7.97
C VAL A 711 35.73 -23.37 -8.81
N TYR A 712 35.24 -22.64 -9.81
CA TYR A 712 34.16 -23.07 -10.70
C TYR A 712 34.54 -22.94 -12.18
N PRO A 713 35.34 -23.89 -12.73
CA PRO A 713 35.82 -23.81 -14.11
C PRO A 713 34.70 -23.90 -15.15
N ASP A 714 33.60 -24.57 -14.82
CA ASP A 714 32.43 -24.75 -15.70
C ASP A 714 31.33 -23.68 -15.50
N ALA A 715 31.59 -22.64 -14.70
CA ALA A 715 30.58 -21.60 -14.44
C ALA A 715 30.32 -20.72 -15.67
N VAL A 716 29.07 -20.29 -15.83
CA VAL A 716 28.72 -19.23 -16.77
C VAL A 716 29.19 -17.90 -16.18
N ALA A 717 30.30 -17.38 -16.69
CA ALA A 717 30.86 -16.11 -16.28
C ALA A 717 30.37 -14.97 -17.19
N LEU A 718 29.71 -13.98 -16.60
CA LEU A 718 29.25 -12.76 -17.25
C LEU A 718 29.98 -11.57 -16.64
N ASP A 719 30.83 -10.92 -17.43
CA ASP A 719 31.60 -9.75 -16.99
C ASP A 719 31.55 -8.61 -18.01
N LYS A 720 32.03 -7.43 -17.60
CA LYS A 720 32.21 -6.25 -18.45
C LYS A 720 30.95 -5.94 -19.27
N GLU A 721 31.03 -5.98 -20.59
CA GLU A 721 29.94 -5.70 -21.52
C GLU A 721 28.93 -6.85 -21.66
N HIS A 722 29.28 -8.06 -21.23
CA HIS A 722 28.42 -9.24 -21.28
C HIS A 722 27.53 -9.39 -20.04
N ALA A 723 27.88 -8.73 -18.93
CA ALA A 723 27.07 -8.67 -17.70
C ALA A 723 25.87 -7.72 -17.86
N THR A 724 25.05 -7.94 -18.89
CA THR A 724 23.80 -7.20 -19.10
C THR A 724 22.68 -7.78 -18.25
N VAL A 725 21.66 -6.97 -17.94
CA VAL A 725 20.49 -7.43 -17.19
C VAL A 725 19.81 -8.63 -17.85
N ALA A 726 19.64 -8.61 -19.17
CA ALA A 726 19.02 -9.71 -19.91
C ALA A 726 19.84 -11.00 -19.80
N SER A 727 21.16 -10.93 -20.02
CA SER A 727 22.05 -12.09 -19.92
C SER A 727 22.12 -12.65 -18.50
N VAL A 728 22.14 -11.78 -17.48
CA VAL A 728 22.14 -12.21 -16.08
C VAL A 728 20.81 -12.89 -15.73
N LEU A 729 19.66 -12.31 -16.06
CA LEU A 729 18.35 -12.93 -15.77
C LEU A 729 18.20 -14.30 -16.44
N ASP A 730 18.63 -14.44 -17.70
CA ASP A 730 18.61 -15.73 -18.41
C ASP A 730 19.57 -16.76 -17.78
N ALA A 731 20.74 -16.31 -17.33
CA ALA A 731 21.70 -17.18 -16.64
C ALA A 731 21.15 -17.67 -15.28
N LEU A 732 20.48 -16.78 -14.53
CA LEU A 732 19.91 -17.06 -13.21
C LEU A 732 18.71 -18.03 -13.26
N ASP A 733 17.88 -17.98 -14.30
CA ASP A 733 16.71 -18.86 -14.43
C ASP A 733 17.15 -20.33 -14.56
N GLY A 734 16.87 -21.13 -13.53
CA GLY A 734 17.24 -22.53 -13.40
C GLY A 734 18.64 -22.77 -12.79
N ALA A 735 19.37 -21.74 -12.36
CA ALA A 735 20.71 -21.91 -11.78
C ALA A 735 20.69 -22.65 -10.42
N GLU A 736 21.77 -23.36 -10.10
CA GLU A 736 21.96 -23.90 -8.75
C GLU A 736 22.57 -22.83 -7.83
N LEU A 737 23.62 -22.16 -8.30
CA LEU A 737 24.35 -21.15 -7.54
C LEU A 737 24.59 -19.92 -8.40
N ALA A 738 24.34 -18.74 -7.87
CA ALA A 738 24.70 -17.49 -8.49
C ALA A 738 25.55 -16.65 -7.54
N HIS A 739 26.72 -16.20 -7.99
CA HIS A 739 27.52 -15.17 -7.33
C HIS A 739 27.43 -13.89 -8.14
N ILE A 740 26.92 -12.82 -7.53
CA ILE A 740 26.76 -11.51 -8.17
C ILE A 740 27.60 -10.50 -7.41
N ALA A 741 28.67 -10.05 -8.08
CA ALA A 741 29.58 -9.03 -7.61
C ALA A 741 29.26 -7.71 -8.30
N ALA A 742 28.62 -6.78 -7.60
CA ALA A 742 28.23 -5.49 -8.16
C ALA A 742 27.98 -4.47 -7.06
N HIS A 743 27.94 -3.18 -7.40
CA HIS A 743 27.40 -2.20 -6.47
C HIS A 743 25.91 -2.44 -6.28
N GLY A 744 25.52 -2.64 -5.02
CA GLY A 744 24.14 -2.71 -4.58
C GLY A 744 23.71 -1.38 -3.98
N GLU A 745 22.47 -1.00 -4.21
CA GLU A 745 21.83 0.09 -3.48
C GLU A 745 20.44 -0.37 -3.02
N HIS A 746 20.17 -0.20 -1.73
CA HIS A 746 18.86 -0.40 -1.16
C HIS A 746 17.98 0.83 -1.38
N GLU A 747 16.72 0.61 -1.76
CA GLU A 747 15.72 1.67 -1.88
C GLU A 747 14.74 1.59 -0.68
N PRO A 748 14.85 2.47 0.32
CA PRO A 748 14.05 2.41 1.55
C PRO A 748 12.55 2.62 1.31
N THR A 749 12.18 3.37 0.26
CA THR A 749 10.77 3.66 -0.03
C THR A 749 10.08 2.49 -0.73
N ASN A 750 10.82 1.75 -1.56
CA ASN A 750 10.35 0.54 -2.20
C ASN A 750 11.48 -0.48 -2.37
N ALA A 751 11.47 -1.48 -1.49
CA ALA A 751 12.38 -2.60 -1.49
C ALA A 751 12.53 -3.31 -2.86
N LEU A 752 11.46 -3.37 -3.66
CA LEU A 752 11.46 -4.00 -4.99
C LEU A 752 12.31 -3.25 -6.03
N PHE A 753 12.65 -1.98 -5.77
CA PHE A 753 13.55 -1.17 -6.59
C PHE A 753 14.96 -1.06 -6.01
N SER A 754 15.26 -1.82 -4.95
CA SER A 754 16.66 -2.12 -4.62
C SER A 754 17.32 -2.72 -5.85
N ARG A 755 18.58 -2.35 -6.11
CA ARG A 755 19.22 -2.56 -7.41
C ARG A 755 20.65 -3.07 -7.31
N LEU A 756 21.07 -3.82 -8.33
CA LEU A 756 22.44 -4.22 -8.61
C LEU A 756 22.91 -3.58 -9.91
N GLU A 757 24.04 -2.89 -9.89
CA GLU A 757 24.58 -2.22 -11.08
C GLU A 757 25.26 -3.19 -12.06
N LEU A 758 24.68 -3.31 -13.25
CA LEU A 758 25.18 -4.15 -14.35
C LEU A 758 25.62 -3.28 -15.55
N ALA A 759 26.12 -3.93 -16.61
CA ALA A 759 26.77 -3.29 -17.75
C ALA A 759 25.88 -2.27 -18.49
N ASP A 760 24.59 -2.60 -18.61
CA ASP A 760 23.57 -1.83 -19.30
C ASP A 760 22.65 -1.04 -18.36
N GLY A 761 22.88 -1.13 -17.05
CA GLY A 761 22.20 -0.37 -16.00
C GLY A 761 21.75 -1.25 -14.82
N PRO A 762 20.85 -0.77 -13.96
CA PRO A 762 20.40 -1.52 -12.78
C PRO A 762 19.54 -2.74 -13.12
N LEU A 763 19.84 -3.86 -12.45
CA LEU A 763 18.97 -5.01 -12.24
C LEU A 763 18.15 -4.78 -10.97
N PHE A 764 16.82 -4.75 -11.06
CA PHE A 764 15.95 -4.50 -9.91
C PHE A 764 15.47 -5.79 -9.23
N ALA A 765 15.20 -5.70 -7.93
CA ALA A 765 14.71 -6.82 -7.13
C ALA A 765 13.37 -7.41 -7.66
N TYR A 766 12.48 -6.59 -8.23
CA TYR A 766 11.24 -7.11 -8.83
C TYR A 766 11.47 -7.95 -10.09
N GLU A 767 12.58 -7.77 -10.80
CA GLU A 767 12.89 -8.55 -12.01
C GLU A 767 13.34 -9.96 -11.64
N VAL A 768 14.19 -10.09 -10.61
CA VAL A 768 14.58 -11.41 -10.07
C VAL A 768 13.41 -12.12 -9.38
N ALA A 769 12.47 -11.36 -8.83
CA ALA A 769 11.25 -11.91 -8.23
C ALA A 769 10.32 -12.60 -9.24
N ARG A 770 10.56 -12.40 -10.55
CA ARG A 770 9.77 -12.95 -11.67
C ARG A 770 10.45 -14.13 -12.38
N LEU A 771 11.60 -14.60 -11.88
CA LEU A 771 12.26 -15.80 -12.40
C LEU A 771 11.31 -17.01 -12.29
N ARG A 772 11.27 -17.85 -13.32
CA ARG A 772 10.39 -19.03 -13.35
C ARG A 772 10.92 -20.13 -12.43
N GLN A 773 12.23 -20.28 -12.42
CA GLN A 773 12.98 -21.18 -11.56
C GLN A 773 14.13 -20.37 -10.94
N PRO A 774 13.89 -19.62 -9.85
CA PRO A 774 14.95 -18.83 -9.22
C PRO A 774 16.11 -19.73 -8.75
N PRO A 775 17.34 -19.19 -8.65
CA PRO A 775 18.49 -19.97 -8.21
C PRO A 775 18.25 -20.61 -6.85
N ARG A 776 18.81 -21.82 -6.63
CA ARG A 776 18.79 -22.42 -5.29
C ARG A 776 19.49 -21.52 -4.28
N GLN A 777 20.64 -20.99 -4.65
CA GLN A 777 21.48 -20.15 -3.81
C GLN A 777 21.98 -18.91 -4.56
N VAL A 778 21.94 -17.75 -3.88
CA VAL A 778 22.48 -16.50 -4.41
C VAL A 778 23.47 -15.89 -3.41
N VAL A 779 24.63 -15.48 -3.88
CA VAL A 779 25.63 -14.71 -3.14
C VAL A 779 25.63 -13.30 -3.73
N LEU A 780 25.31 -12.31 -2.89
CA LEU A 780 25.34 -10.90 -3.22
C LEU A 780 26.60 -10.30 -2.61
N ALA A 781 27.68 -10.24 -3.40
CA ALA A 781 28.88 -9.48 -3.08
C ALA A 781 28.65 -8.01 -3.42
N ALA A 782 27.70 -7.40 -2.69
CA ALA A 782 27.17 -6.07 -2.94
C ALA A 782 26.80 -5.39 -1.62
N CYS A 783 26.98 -4.07 -1.55
CA CYS A 783 26.67 -3.27 -0.35
C CYS A 783 25.17 -3.24 -0.02
N GLU A 784 24.84 -3.29 1.27
CA GLU A 784 23.52 -2.95 1.85
C GLU A 784 22.28 -3.71 1.29
N LEU A 785 22.41 -4.90 0.70
CA LEU A 785 21.27 -5.62 0.09
C LEU A 785 20.57 -6.67 0.98
N ALA A 786 20.91 -6.74 2.27
CA ALA A 786 20.22 -7.58 3.25
C ALA A 786 18.84 -7.01 3.68
N LEU A 787 18.25 -7.58 4.74
CA LEU A 787 16.90 -7.28 5.21
C LEU A 787 16.81 -6.01 6.09
N ASN A 788 17.31 -4.86 5.64
CA ASN A 788 17.49 -3.69 6.53
C ASN A 788 16.23 -2.81 6.73
N TYR A 789 15.18 -2.97 5.93
CA TYR A 789 13.93 -2.23 6.05
C TYR A 789 12.73 -3.15 6.29
N VAL A 790 11.91 -2.80 7.28
CA VAL A 790 10.84 -3.67 7.80
C VAL A 790 9.52 -2.93 7.76
N ARG A 791 8.59 -3.39 6.91
CA ARG A 791 7.21 -2.89 6.89
C ARG A 791 6.42 -3.45 8.08
N PRO A 792 5.27 -2.83 8.46
CA PRO A 792 4.41 -3.36 9.52
C PRO A 792 4.15 -4.86 9.38
N GLY A 793 4.16 -5.58 10.50
CA GLY A 793 4.07 -7.05 10.50
C GLY A 793 5.38 -7.76 10.18
N ASP A 794 6.54 -7.15 10.49
CA ASP A 794 7.87 -7.68 10.16
C ASP A 794 8.00 -8.16 8.71
N GLU A 795 7.35 -7.45 7.78
CA GLU A 795 7.47 -7.70 6.35
C GLU A 795 8.80 -7.10 5.88
N ALA A 796 9.89 -7.80 6.21
CA ALA A 796 11.23 -7.42 5.83
C ALA A 796 11.39 -7.65 4.33
N LEU A 797 11.27 -6.58 3.55
CA LEU A 797 11.45 -6.60 2.10
C LEU A 797 12.70 -5.79 1.78
N GLY A 798 13.62 -6.42 1.04
CA GLY A 798 14.82 -5.85 0.45
C GLY A 798 15.20 -6.69 -0.77
N TYR A 799 16.36 -6.48 -1.39
CA TYR A 799 16.76 -7.31 -2.55
C TYR A 799 16.84 -8.80 -2.16
N ALA A 800 17.49 -9.10 -1.03
CA ALA A 800 17.54 -10.46 -0.50
C ALA A 800 16.16 -10.99 -0.10
N GLY A 801 15.29 -10.14 0.46
CA GLY A 801 13.90 -10.51 0.81
C GLY A 801 13.07 -10.88 -0.42
N ALA A 802 13.21 -10.14 -1.53
CA ALA A 802 12.54 -10.45 -2.79
C ALA A 802 13.01 -11.78 -3.38
N LEU A 803 14.32 -12.07 -3.32
CA LEU A 803 14.87 -13.37 -3.72
C LEU A 803 14.29 -14.50 -2.86
N LEU A 804 14.27 -14.37 -1.54
CA LEU A 804 13.68 -15.37 -0.64
C LEU A 804 12.18 -15.55 -0.91
N ALA A 805 11.44 -14.47 -1.08
CA ALA A 805 10.01 -14.50 -1.39
C ALA A 805 9.74 -15.15 -2.75
N SER A 806 10.66 -15.02 -3.72
CA SER A 806 10.58 -15.64 -5.04
C SER A 806 10.88 -17.14 -5.04
N GLY A 807 11.46 -17.68 -3.97
CA GLY A 807 11.78 -19.11 -3.82
C GLY A 807 13.27 -19.45 -3.77
N VAL A 808 14.16 -18.45 -3.78
CA VAL A 808 15.58 -18.69 -3.48
C VAL A 808 15.71 -19.23 -2.05
N ARG A 809 16.43 -20.34 -1.88
CA ARG A 809 16.51 -21.03 -0.59
C ARG A 809 17.55 -20.43 0.35
N THR A 810 18.66 -19.95 -0.22
CA THR A 810 19.76 -19.36 0.55
C THR A 810 20.26 -18.10 -0.14
N VAL A 811 20.33 -16.99 0.60
CA VAL A 811 20.94 -15.75 0.11
C VAL A 811 22.08 -15.36 1.05
N VAL A 812 23.28 -15.13 0.54
CA VAL A 812 24.36 -14.50 1.30
C VAL A 812 24.41 -13.03 0.92
N ALA A 813 24.33 -12.14 1.90
CA ALA A 813 24.34 -10.69 1.67
C ALA A 813 24.97 -9.94 2.84
N ALA A 814 25.54 -8.77 2.57
CA ALA A 814 26.08 -7.88 3.61
C ALA A 814 24.95 -7.09 4.30
N THR A 815 24.99 -6.99 5.63
CA THR A 815 24.04 -6.19 6.42
C THR A 815 24.35 -4.70 6.40
N SER A 816 25.58 -4.31 6.11
CA SER A 816 26.03 -2.91 6.03
C SER A 816 26.91 -2.74 4.78
N ARG A 817 27.47 -1.55 4.57
CA ARG A 817 28.50 -1.37 3.54
C ARG A 817 29.71 -2.27 3.82
N VAL A 818 30.36 -2.70 2.75
CA VAL A 818 31.55 -3.56 2.80
C VAL A 818 32.58 -3.06 1.79
N GLY A 819 33.86 -3.14 2.15
CA GLY A 819 34.97 -2.81 1.26
C GLY A 819 35.19 -3.90 0.21
N ASP A 820 35.72 -3.51 -0.96
CA ASP A 820 35.94 -4.42 -2.08
C ASP A 820 36.90 -5.56 -1.71
N GLU A 821 37.99 -5.25 -1.00
CA GLU A 821 39.00 -6.26 -0.60
C GLU A 821 38.45 -7.21 0.48
N ALA A 822 37.73 -6.65 1.46
CA ALA A 822 37.09 -7.44 2.50
C ALA A 822 36.01 -8.37 1.94
N ALA A 823 35.21 -7.89 0.99
CA ALA A 823 34.21 -8.68 0.28
C ALA A 823 34.85 -9.80 -0.54
N ALA A 824 35.84 -9.49 -1.39
CA ALA A 824 36.52 -10.47 -2.23
C ALA A 824 37.16 -11.59 -1.38
N THR A 825 37.87 -11.22 -0.32
CA THR A 825 38.52 -12.19 0.58
C THR A 825 37.50 -13.11 1.24
N ALA A 826 36.38 -12.54 1.72
CA ALA A 826 35.31 -13.30 2.34
C ALA A 826 34.66 -14.27 1.34
N MET A 827 34.32 -13.81 0.14
CA MET A 827 33.56 -14.61 -0.83
C MET A 827 34.42 -15.70 -1.50
N VAL A 828 35.70 -15.43 -1.78
CA VAL A 828 36.64 -16.47 -2.26
C VAL A 828 36.78 -17.59 -1.23
N THR A 829 37.05 -17.23 0.04
CA THR A 829 37.16 -18.21 1.13
C THR A 829 35.86 -18.99 1.31
N TYR A 830 34.73 -18.29 1.23
CA TYR A 830 33.40 -18.90 1.32
C TYR A 830 33.16 -19.96 0.24
N HIS A 831 33.43 -19.63 -1.03
CA HIS A 831 33.23 -20.54 -2.15
C HIS A 831 34.19 -21.74 -2.13
N GLN A 832 35.45 -21.54 -1.73
CA GLN A 832 36.38 -22.65 -1.51
C GLN A 832 35.84 -23.64 -0.46
N LEU A 833 35.34 -23.13 0.66
CA LEU A 833 34.74 -23.98 1.70
C LEU A 833 33.45 -24.67 1.25
N LEU A 834 32.62 -24.01 0.42
CA LEU A 834 31.44 -24.64 -0.17
C LEU A 834 31.81 -25.83 -1.07
N THR A 835 32.80 -25.66 -1.96
CA THR A 835 33.26 -26.76 -2.84
C THR A 835 33.93 -27.89 -2.06
N ALA A 836 34.49 -27.59 -0.87
CA ALA A 836 34.98 -28.58 0.08
C ALA A 836 33.87 -29.32 0.86
N GLY A 837 32.59 -29.06 0.55
CA GLY A 837 31.43 -29.77 1.10
C GLY A 837 30.86 -29.17 2.38
N LEU A 838 31.28 -27.97 2.80
CA LEU A 838 30.65 -27.29 3.93
C LEU A 838 29.30 -26.70 3.52
N THR A 839 28.36 -26.64 4.46
CA THR A 839 27.09 -25.93 4.27
C THR A 839 27.33 -24.42 4.18
N PRO A 840 26.46 -23.66 3.47
CA PRO A 840 26.48 -22.20 3.45
C PRO A 840 26.69 -21.54 4.82
N ALA A 841 25.96 -21.94 5.86
CA ALA A 841 26.13 -21.36 7.19
C ALA A 841 27.54 -21.58 7.77
N LYS A 842 28.12 -22.77 7.59
CA LYS A 842 29.47 -23.13 8.08
C LYS A 842 30.56 -22.42 7.30
N ALA A 843 30.44 -22.40 5.97
CA ALA A 843 31.39 -21.73 5.09
C ALA A 843 31.44 -20.23 5.41
N LEU A 844 30.28 -19.60 5.61
CA LEU A 844 30.21 -18.16 5.89
C LEU A 844 30.79 -17.83 7.26
N ALA A 845 30.41 -18.59 8.30
CA ALA A 845 30.90 -18.36 9.65
C ALA A 845 32.43 -18.41 9.73
N LYS A 846 33.07 -19.36 9.04
CA LYS A 846 34.54 -19.42 8.95
C LYS A 846 35.15 -18.26 8.15
N SER A 847 34.53 -17.90 7.04
CA SER A 847 34.99 -16.82 6.14
C SER A 847 35.01 -15.45 6.83
N ILE A 848 34.01 -15.14 7.65
CA ILE A 848 33.90 -13.83 8.30
C ILE A 848 34.63 -13.74 9.65
N ALA A 849 34.96 -14.87 10.28
CA ALA A 849 35.48 -14.92 11.65
C ALA A 849 36.79 -14.15 11.87
N GLU A 850 37.61 -13.96 10.83
CA GLU A 850 38.88 -13.24 10.93
C GLU A 850 38.71 -11.72 11.14
N ASP A 851 37.70 -11.11 10.50
CA ASP A 851 37.40 -9.69 10.66
C ASP A 851 35.88 -9.46 10.59
N PRO A 852 35.13 -9.83 11.63
CA PRO A 852 33.67 -9.83 11.60
C PRO A 852 33.05 -8.42 11.52
N TYR A 853 33.83 -7.37 11.81
CA TYR A 853 33.40 -5.98 11.67
C TYR A 853 33.63 -5.43 10.25
N ARG A 854 34.61 -5.94 9.50
CA ARG A 854 34.79 -5.59 8.07
C ARG A 854 34.11 -6.56 7.12
N ARG A 855 33.69 -7.74 7.58
CA ARG A 855 33.00 -8.77 6.78
C ARG A 855 31.58 -9.04 7.31
N PRO A 856 30.66 -8.06 7.27
CA PRO A 856 29.34 -8.13 7.88
C PRO A 856 28.33 -8.93 7.03
N PHE A 857 28.73 -10.09 6.52
CA PHE A 857 27.87 -10.95 5.71
C PHE A 857 27.03 -11.87 6.60
N ILE A 858 25.77 -12.07 6.20
CA ILE A 858 24.85 -13.01 6.83
C ILE A 858 24.34 -14.04 5.81
N CYS A 859 24.03 -15.24 6.31
CA CYS A 859 23.37 -16.29 5.54
C CYS A 859 21.87 -16.22 5.81
N LEU A 860 21.08 -15.93 4.79
CA LEU A 860 19.64 -15.80 4.86
C LEU A 860 18.94 -17.04 4.29
N GLY A 861 17.80 -17.44 4.88
CA GLY A 861 17.00 -18.57 4.41
C GLY A 861 17.34 -19.89 5.10
N ALA A 862 17.48 -20.98 4.33
CA ALA A 862 17.66 -22.33 4.88
C ALA A 862 19.08 -22.62 5.36
N GLY A 863 20.09 -22.16 4.59
CA GLY A 863 21.53 -22.26 4.86
C GLY A 863 22.12 -23.66 5.07
#